data_AF-A0A5N6U207-F1
#
_entry.id   AF-A0A5N6U207-F1
#
_cell.length_a   1.000
_cell.length_b   1.000
_cell.length_c   1.000
_cell.angle_alpha   90.00
_cell.angle_beta   90.00
_cell.angle_gamma   90.00
#
_symmetry.space_group_name_H-M   'P 1'
#
loop_
_entity.id
_entity.type
_entity.pdbx_description
1 polymer ?
#
loop_
_entity_poly.entity_id
_entity_poly.type
_entity_poly.pdbx_seq_one_letter_code
_entity_poly.pdbx_strand_id
1 'polypeptide(L)'
;MGSPEKPLATATVDEPSQVISPAEEQHPANDENGKRPPPLLAKLAAVFLISCISFGSAWSSGVTGAMKSTIKKQMHISNTQFSLLEASEDFMVTLLMLGNGIVTDRVGGAEMIVYGNIVYTIGSILVAAATTVRSFNFMVGGRIILALGDIATQVAQYKMFSSWFSPSNGFASTLGLELAMRKIGGFVGKSTANPIAKNTGNFAWVYWTSVFMNLFTNGATVFFWMFNRYCNRHYEGRQDKATREVLTEKNKKFEIKKVFQLPWMFWSILGFSMFQTSAAMVFSQNATELAEKRFNVDAIKAGWYSSLSQYAGFFLVPCLGVFIDVLGNRATILFICGTGMLLCMTLVNFASSKAGTGAAFGIYAIASALGPTTIIDGIRTSLWHQSVFGSAYAIKVTMNNAMNIIIRIITGALQDADNDSYHRAVRVYLFLAASSMLCDELGLLQWTRKRRLTYGPEIIDNMRQHSLVTHERRSWWISVCCFSALILLLTRGYTAVYKMMLPSELILNVVESLIPPNPPVAYPRSHSITQTLLSLSLVSKLTSKTAKELLYKHCLYIDSEHCILSLMQQQNGNIHPSGIFLAPFSEGDLNQPEVVNRINQLSYRAFESLTKLVINMPLRSLYPEEDENQLRPVLRAAFSRLTNLEEFCSVQDELYLGTVEDDSEPAVWSFWPRLRRLALYNADVTDPQLFQGLRRCPSIRDLVLVRADGLIETVSDEEVDLDAYLQLKAMTIVNTKEFYRMMQKDDLRMSFCKTLESRSENHGRVESADVASVGPSLRIRTVCVDKPEDRKDEDIAVCQEWLLQQAMSGELWHEHEAYVSS
;
A
#
# COMPACT_ATOMS: atom_id res chain seq x y z
N MET A 1 -76.36 -16.65 -36.71
CA MET A 1 -76.78 -16.15 -35.39
C MET A 1 -75.56 -15.52 -34.75
N GLY A 2 -75.37 -14.23 -34.99
CA GLY A 2 -74.27 -13.43 -34.46
C GLY A 2 -74.74 -12.65 -33.24
N SER A 3 -73.93 -12.64 -32.20
CA SER A 3 -74.08 -11.81 -31.01
C SER A 3 -72.89 -10.85 -30.96
N PRO A 4 -73.07 -9.59 -30.54
CA PRO A 4 -72.30 -8.47 -31.07
C PRO A 4 -71.04 -8.14 -30.27
N GLU A 5 -70.04 -7.64 -30.99
CA GLU A 5 -68.79 -7.05 -30.53
C GLU A 5 -69.03 -5.81 -29.65
N LYS A 6 -68.26 -5.71 -28.57
CA LYS A 6 -68.13 -4.48 -27.77
C LYS A 6 -67.28 -3.44 -28.53
N PRO A 7 -67.69 -2.16 -28.57
CA PRO A 7 -66.97 -1.14 -29.30
C PRO A 7 -65.68 -0.67 -28.60
N LEU A 8 -64.66 -0.49 -29.43
CA LEU A 8 -63.35 0.12 -29.19
C LEU A 8 -63.55 1.60 -28.79
N ALA A 9 -62.97 2.03 -27.66
CA ALA A 9 -62.98 3.44 -27.26
C ALA A 9 -61.97 4.23 -28.11
N THR A 10 -62.50 5.27 -28.75
CA THR A 10 -61.86 6.20 -29.68
C THR A 10 -60.80 7.06 -28.99
N ALA A 11 -59.59 7.09 -29.56
CA ALA A 11 -58.55 8.06 -29.20
C ALA A 11 -58.98 9.47 -29.66
N THR A 12 -59.01 10.42 -28.71
CA THR A 12 -59.19 11.84 -28.99
C THR A 12 -57.91 12.42 -29.56
N VAL A 13 -58.06 13.12 -30.68
CA VAL A 13 -57.04 13.86 -31.43
C VAL A 13 -56.69 15.13 -30.65
N ASP A 14 -55.45 15.25 -30.19
CA ASP A 14 -54.91 16.51 -29.64
C ASP A 14 -54.57 17.49 -30.78
N GLU A 15 -54.85 18.77 -30.49
CA GLU A 15 -54.81 19.95 -31.37
C GLU A 15 -53.47 20.22 -32.09
N PRO A 16 -53.51 20.90 -33.26
CA PRO A 16 -52.30 21.25 -34.00
C PRO A 16 -51.49 22.37 -33.33
N SER A 17 -50.19 22.11 -33.19
CA SER A 17 -49.14 23.03 -32.75
C SER A 17 -49.17 24.37 -33.49
N GLN A 18 -49.30 25.47 -32.74
CA GLN A 18 -49.19 26.83 -33.28
C GLN A 18 -47.79 27.12 -33.84
N VAL A 19 -47.79 27.65 -35.07
CA VAL A 19 -46.64 28.22 -35.77
C VAL A 19 -46.21 29.53 -35.10
N ILE A 20 -44.97 29.62 -34.62
CA ILE A 20 -44.42 30.84 -34.00
C ILE A 20 -43.83 31.75 -35.09
N SER A 21 -44.36 32.97 -35.22
CA SER A 21 -43.80 34.08 -36.02
C SER A 21 -42.73 34.86 -35.22
N PRO A 22 -41.83 35.62 -35.87
CA PRO A 22 -40.63 36.15 -35.22
C PRO A 22 -40.83 37.52 -34.56
N ALA A 23 -40.31 37.61 -33.33
CA ALA A 23 -39.77 38.77 -32.62
C ALA A 23 -40.64 40.05 -32.51
N GLU A 24 -41.36 40.18 -31.39
CA GLU A 24 -41.57 41.48 -30.71
C GLU A 24 -40.76 41.50 -29.41
N GLU A 25 -39.96 42.55 -29.24
CA GLU A 25 -39.19 42.85 -28.03
C GLU A 25 -40.15 43.08 -26.85
N GLN A 26 -40.35 42.07 -26.01
CA GLN A 26 -40.96 42.24 -24.70
C GLN A 26 -39.89 42.59 -23.67
N HIS A 27 -39.98 43.81 -23.13
CA HIS A 27 -39.30 44.24 -21.91
C HIS A 27 -39.50 43.22 -20.78
N PRO A 28 -38.48 42.97 -19.94
CA PRO A 28 -38.55 41.93 -18.92
C PRO A 28 -39.59 42.33 -17.86
N ALA A 29 -40.58 41.47 -17.67
CA ALA A 29 -41.49 41.52 -16.54
C ALA A 29 -40.68 41.44 -15.23
N ASN A 30 -41.02 42.31 -14.28
CA ASN A 30 -40.46 42.30 -12.92
C ASN A 30 -40.93 41.04 -12.19
N ASP A 31 -40.03 40.06 -12.01
CA ASP A 31 -40.27 38.88 -11.16
C ASP A 31 -39.96 39.17 -9.67
N GLU A 32 -40.81 38.64 -8.80
CA GLU A 32 -40.98 38.94 -7.35
C GLU A 32 -39.76 38.74 -6.43
N ASN A 33 -38.59 38.29 -6.92
CA ASN A 33 -37.39 38.04 -6.11
C ASN A 33 -36.27 39.09 -6.25
N GLY A 34 -36.37 40.06 -7.17
CA GLY A 34 -35.39 41.16 -7.32
C GLY A 34 -33.95 40.74 -7.66
N LYS A 35 -33.69 39.45 -7.93
CA LYS A 35 -32.36 38.92 -8.27
C LYS A 35 -32.07 39.11 -9.76
N ARG A 36 -30.86 39.53 -10.08
CA ARG A 36 -30.40 39.72 -11.48
C ARG A 36 -29.59 38.51 -11.94
N PRO A 37 -29.49 38.23 -13.26
CA PRO A 37 -28.54 37.24 -13.76
C PRO A 37 -27.09 37.67 -13.48
N PRO A 38 -26.13 36.72 -13.34
CA PRO A 38 -24.76 37.05 -12.99
C PRO A 38 -24.08 37.91 -14.08
N PRO A 39 -23.41 39.02 -13.70
CA PRO A 39 -22.75 39.92 -14.64
C PRO A 39 -21.57 39.22 -15.34
N LEU A 40 -21.17 39.75 -16.49
CA LEU A 40 -20.06 39.19 -17.28
C LEU A 40 -18.76 39.10 -16.48
N LEU A 41 -18.49 40.07 -15.61
CA LEU A 41 -17.33 40.08 -14.73
C LEU A 41 -17.34 38.91 -13.72
N ALA A 42 -18.52 38.52 -13.20
CA ALA A 42 -18.66 37.35 -12.33
C ALA A 42 -18.43 36.04 -13.10
N LYS A 43 -18.85 35.96 -14.36
CA LYS A 43 -18.56 34.82 -15.23
C LYS A 43 -17.06 34.72 -15.54
N LEU A 44 -16.41 35.82 -15.86
CA LEU A 44 -14.95 35.87 -16.08
C LEU A 44 -14.16 35.48 -14.83
N ALA A 45 -14.60 35.94 -13.64
CA ALA A 45 -14.01 35.54 -12.37
C ALA A 45 -14.14 34.03 -12.14
N ALA A 46 -15.31 33.43 -12.44
CA ALA A 46 -15.49 31.98 -12.37
C ALA A 46 -14.55 31.23 -13.33
N VAL A 47 -14.43 31.68 -14.59
CA VAL A 47 -13.50 31.09 -15.57
C VAL A 47 -12.07 31.13 -15.04
N PHE A 48 -11.64 32.27 -14.51
CA PHE A 48 -10.29 32.45 -13.98
C PHE A 48 -10.00 31.47 -12.84
N LEU A 49 -10.90 31.38 -11.86
CA LEU A 49 -10.74 30.48 -10.71
C LEU A 49 -10.76 29.00 -11.12
N ILE A 50 -11.68 28.60 -11.99
CA ILE A 50 -11.72 27.22 -12.52
C ILE A 50 -10.43 26.93 -13.29
N SER A 51 -9.90 27.89 -14.04
CA SER A 51 -8.63 27.77 -14.75
C SER A 51 -7.44 27.59 -13.80
N CYS A 52 -7.39 28.31 -12.66
CA CYS A 52 -6.38 28.10 -11.63
C CYS A 52 -6.45 26.69 -11.03
N ILE A 53 -7.66 26.18 -10.78
CA ILE A 53 -7.88 24.83 -10.25
C ILE A 53 -7.42 23.77 -11.27
N SER A 54 -7.83 23.92 -12.53
CA SER A 54 -7.42 23.02 -13.62
C SER A 54 -5.92 23.04 -13.88
N PHE A 55 -5.28 24.22 -13.76
CA PHE A 55 -3.83 24.36 -13.89
C PHE A 55 -3.09 23.57 -12.81
N GLY A 56 -3.44 23.75 -11.54
CA GLY A 56 -2.76 23.09 -10.43
C GLY A 56 -2.92 21.57 -10.45
N SER A 57 -4.15 21.08 -10.70
CA SER A 57 -4.42 19.65 -10.88
C SER A 57 -3.60 19.04 -12.03
N ALA A 58 -3.54 19.72 -13.18
CA ALA A 58 -2.80 19.23 -14.33
C ALA A 58 -1.28 19.27 -14.12
N TRP A 59 -0.75 20.26 -13.41
CA TRP A 59 0.65 20.34 -13.02
C TRP A 59 1.07 19.08 -12.25
N SER A 60 0.30 18.70 -11.22
CA SER A 60 0.60 17.54 -10.38
C SER A 60 0.55 16.21 -11.17
N SER A 61 -0.38 16.09 -12.13
CA SER A 61 -0.47 14.90 -13.00
C SER A 61 0.73 14.71 -13.94
N GLY A 62 1.39 15.81 -14.35
CA GLY A 62 2.51 15.77 -15.30
C GLY A 62 3.85 15.31 -14.70
N VAL A 63 3.99 15.39 -13.37
CA VAL A 63 5.24 15.15 -12.65
C VAL A 63 5.71 13.69 -12.75
N THR A 64 4.81 12.74 -12.53
CA THR A 64 5.19 11.31 -12.39
C THR A 64 5.80 10.74 -13.66
N GLY A 65 5.19 11.05 -14.81
CA GLY A 65 5.70 10.61 -16.11
C GLY A 65 7.10 11.17 -16.41
N ALA A 66 7.36 12.43 -16.06
CA ALA A 66 8.70 13.03 -16.19
C ALA A 66 9.72 12.36 -15.27
N MET A 67 9.29 11.88 -14.10
CA MET A 67 10.13 11.27 -13.08
C MET A 67 10.34 9.76 -13.25
N LYS A 68 9.76 9.11 -14.27
CA LYS A 68 9.85 7.65 -14.45
C LYS A 68 11.29 7.10 -14.34
N SER A 69 12.22 7.66 -15.13
CA SER A 69 13.65 7.26 -15.14
C SER A 69 14.29 7.43 -13.76
N THR A 70 13.98 8.53 -13.07
CA THR A 70 14.50 8.86 -11.73
C THR A 70 13.93 7.95 -10.66
N ILE A 71 12.62 7.68 -10.66
CA ILE A 71 11.96 6.78 -9.70
C ILE A 71 12.51 5.37 -9.84
N LYS A 72 12.62 4.85 -11.08
CA LYS A 72 13.23 3.54 -11.33
C LYS A 72 14.63 3.42 -10.71
N LYS A 73 15.47 4.43 -10.93
CA LYS A 73 16.85 4.44 -10.43
C LYS A 73 16.94 4.61 -8.91
N GLN A 74 16.17 5.52 -8.33
CA GLN A 74 16.26 5.89 -6.92
C GLN A 74 15.48 4.95 -5.98
N MET A 75 14.46 4.27 -6.50
CA MET A 75 13.61 3.33 -5.75
C MET A 75 13.92 1.87 -6.09
N HIS A 76 14.85 1.61 -7.02
CA HIS A 76 15.22 0.28 -7.51
C HIS A 76 14.02 -0.55 -7.99
N ILE A 77 13.12 0.08 -8.77
CA ILE A 77 11.92 -0.57 -9.31
C ILE A 77 12.00 -0.86 -10.81
N SER A 78 11.32 -1.90 -11.26
CA SER A 78 11.20 -2.25 -12.69
C SER A 78 10.17 -1.39 -13.44
N ASN A 79 10.13 -1.45 -14.78
CA ASN A 79 9.07 -0.77 -15.54
C ASN A 79 7.71 -1.39 -15.24
N THR A 80 7.64 -2.70 -15.03
CA THR A 80 6.39 -3.38 -14.64
C THR A 80 5.88 -2.84 -13.30
N GLN A 81 6.76 -2.65 -12.31
CA GLN A 81 6.38 -2.07 -11.01
C GLN A 81 5.95 -0.60 -11.14
N PHE A 82 6.63 0.21 -11.97
CA PHE A 82 6.21 1.58 -12.26
C PHE A 82 4.85 1.61 -12.99
N SER A 83 4.65 0.75 -13.98
CA SER A 83 3.37 0.60 -14.68
C SER A 83 2.27 0.14 -13.74
N LEU A 84 2.58 -0.73 -12.77
CA LEU A 84 1.64 -1.20 -11.74
C LEU A 84 1.23 -0.06 -10.80
N LEU A 85 2.17 0.79 -10.38
CA LEU A 85 1.88 1.98 -9.57
C LEU A 85 0.81 2.84 -10.25
N GLU A 86 0.95 3.08 -11.55
CA GLU A 86 0.00 3.88 -12.32
C GLU A 86 -1.30 3.13 -12.64
N ALA A 87 -1.23 1.82 -12.89
CA ALA A 87 -2.41 0.99 -13.04
C ALA A 87 -3.25 0.91 -11.75
N SER A 88 -2.65 1.06 -10.57
CA SER A 88 -3.37 1.10 -9.30
C SER A 88 -4.27 2.33 -9.18
N GLU A 89 -3.85 3.47 -9.73
CA GLU A 89 -4.65 4.70 -9.82
C GLU A 89 -5.80 4.52 -10.81
N ASP A 90 -5.50 4.04 -12.03
CA ASP A 90 -6.52 3.74 -13.06
C ASP A 90 -7.55 2.72 -12.53
N PHE A 91 -7.13 1.74 -11.72
CA PHE A 91 -7.99 0.76 -11.08
C PHE A 91 -8.99 1.40 -10.11
N MET A 92 -8.53 2.30 -9.24
CA MET A 92 -9.41 3.01 -8.31
C MET A 92 -10.45 3.85 -9.06
N VAL A 93 -10.03 4.53 -10.12
CA VAL A 93 -10.92 5.30 -11.00
C VAL A 93 -11.96 4.37 -11.63
N THR A 94 -11.52 3.24 -12.18
CA THR A 94 -12.40 2.26 -12.82
C THR A 94 -13.46 1.71 -11.87
N LEU A 95 -13.08 1.44 -10.62
CA LEU A 95 -13.95 0.87 -9.59
C LEU A 95 -14.98 1.86 -9.05
N LEU A 96 -14.58 3.11 -8.80
CA LEU A 96 -15.40 4.04 -8.00
C LEU A 96 -16.04 5.19 -8.80
N MET A 97 -15.59 5.47 -10.03
CA MET A 97 -16.05 6.63 -10.81
C MET A 97 -17.57 6.66 -11.02
N LEU A 98 -18.19 5.53 -11.35
CA LEU A 98 -19.64 5.46 -11.56
C LEU A 98 -20.44 5.77 -10.27
N GLY A 99 -20.00 5.22 -9.13
CA GLY A 99 -20.63 5.47 -7.83
C GLY A 99 -20.44 6.91 -7.36
N ASN A 100 -19.23 7.46 -7.54
CA ASN A 100 -18.91 8.83 -7.18
C ASN A 100 -19.73 9.86 -8.01
N GLY A 101 -20.08 9.52 -9.25
CA GLY A 101 -21.02 10.29 -10.07
C GLY A 101 -22.32 10.60 -9.33
N ILE A 102 -22.95 9.55 -8.78
CA ILE A 102 -24.22 9.61 -8.03
C ILE A 102 -24.07 10.42 -6.74
N VAL A 103 -22.98 10.22 -6.01
CA VAL A 103 -22.69 11.00 -4.78
C VAL A 103 -22.58 12.48 -5.11
N THR A 104 -21.84 12.81 -6.17
CA THR A 104 -21.64 14.20 -6.60
C THR A 104 -22.95 14.86 -7.04
N ASP A 105 -23.89 14.12 -7.63
CA ASP A 105 -25.22 14.63 -7.99
C ASP A 105 -26.07 15.02 -6.77
N ARG A 106 -25.82 14.42 -5.60
CA ARG A 106 -26.57 14.71 -4.37
C ARG A 106 -25.93 15.84 -3.57
N VAL A 107 -24.61 15.80 -3.43
CA VAL A 107 -23.84 16.79 -2.64
C VAL A 107 -23.75 18.12 -3.40
N GLY A 108 -23.50 18.09 -4.71
CA GLY A 108 -23.26 19.26 -5.55
C GLY A 108 -21.77 19.45 -5.84
N GLY A 109 -21.45 19.99 -7.03
CA GLY A 109 -20.08 20.05 -7.53
C GLY A 109 -19.14 20.92 -6.68
N ALA A 110 -19.58 22.11 -6.27
CA ALA A 110 -18.72 23.05 -5.54
C ALA A 110 -18.31 22.58 -4.15
N GLU A 111 -19.13 21.75 -3.48
CA GLU A 111 -18.79 21.16 -2.18
C GLU A 111 -17.88 19.92 -2.36
N MET A 112 -18.21 19.06 -3.34
CA MET A 112 -17.42 17.86 -3.63
C MET A 112 -15.99 18.16 -4.05
N ILE A 113 -15.74 19.26 -4.78
CA ILE A 113 -14.38 19.62 -5.20
C ILE A 113 -13.50 20.04 -4.00
N VAL A 114 -14.09 20.64 -2.96
CA VAL A 114 -13.35 20.99 -1.73
C VAL A 114 -12.94 19.72 -1.00
N TYR A 115 -13.88 18.81 -0.74
CA TYR A 115 -13.58 17.53 -0.09
C TYR A 115 -12.58 16.70 -0.91
N GLY A 116 -12.78 16.63 -2.23
CA GLY A 116 -11.89 15.92 -3.14
C GLY A 116 -10.46 16.46 -3.13
N ASN A 117 -10.28 17.78 -3.17
CA ASN A 117 -8.94 18.40 -3.14
C ASN A 117 -8.23 18.23 -1.78
N ILE A 118 -8.97 18.20 -0.67
CA ILE A 118 -8.39 17.89 0.65
C ILE A 118 -7.86 16.45 0.65
N VAL A 119 -8.67 15.48 0.22
CA VAL A 119 -8.27 14.06 0.15
C VAL A 119 -7.09 13.88 -0.83
N TYR A 120 -7.13 14.56 -1.98
CA TYR A 120 -6.03 14.56 -2.96
C TYR A 120 -4.73 15.08 -2.34
N THR A 121 -4.82 16.13 -1.52
CA THR A 121 -3.65 16.73 -0.84
C THR A 121 -3.07 15.79 0.20
N ILE A 122 -3.92 15.14 1.01
CA ILE A 122 -3.47 14.09 1.96
C ILE A 122 -2.74 12.99 1.19
N GLY A 123 -3.32 12.48 0.11
CA GLY A 123 -2.66 11.49 -0.75
C GLY A 123 -1.32 11.97 -1.30
N SER A 124 -1.25 13.23 -1.75
CA SER A 124 0.00 13.82 -2.26
C SER A 124 1.10 13.98 -1.21
N ILE A 125 0.73 14.27 0.05
CA ILE A 125 1.67 14.31 1.19
C ILE A 125 2.21 12.91 1.44
N LEU A 126 1.36 11.88 1.41
CA LEU A 126 1.78 10.49 1.58
C LEU A 126 2.70 10.03 0.43
N VAL A 127 2.41 10.42 -0.81
CA VAL A 127 3.29 10.13 -1.96
C VAL A 127 4.64 10.86 -1.81
N ALA A 128 4.64 12.13 -1.38
CA ALA A 128 5.88 12.87 -1.12
C ALA A 128 6.70 12.21 0.00
N ALA A 129 6.07 11.85 1.12
CA ALA A 129 6.71 11.12 2.21
C ALA A 129 7.28 9.77 1.75
N ALA A 130 6.53 9.02 0.94
CA ALA A 130 6.97 7.76 0.36
C ALA A 130 8.23 7.91 -0.51
N THR A 131 8.34 9.02 -1.26
CA THR A 131 9.54 9.32 -2.04
C THR A 131 10.73 9.72 -1.17
N THR A 132 10.49 10.33 0.00
CA THR A 132 11.53 10.64 0.99
C THR A 132 12.09 9.38 1.65
N VAL A 133 11.23 8.44 2.09
CA VAL A 133 11.65 7.17 2.69
C VAL A 133 12.02 6.09 1.66
N ARG A 134 11.93 6.42 0.37
CA ARG A 134 12.21 5.54 -0.77
C ARG A 134 11.46 4.20 -0.76
N SER A 135 10.20 4.19 -0.33
CA SER A 135 9.37 2.97 -0.26
C SER A 135 8.32 2.92 -1.37
N PHE A 136 8.46 1.94 -2.28
CA PHE A 136 7.50 1.71 -3.37
C PHE A 136 6.11 1.36 -2.84
N ASN A 137 6.04 0.44 -1.87
CA ASN A 137 4.75 0.00 -1.29
C ASN A 137 4.01 1.16 -0.60
N PHE A 138 4.75 2.03 0.10
CA PHE A 138 4.14 3.23 0.68
C PHE A 138 3.66 4.20 -0.41
N MET A 139 4.40 4.33 -1.51
CA MET A 139 4.00 5.17 -2.64
C MET A 139 2.71 4.67 -3.31
N VAL A 140 2.53 3.35 -3.42
CA VAL A 140 1.27 2.73 -3.89
C VAL A 140 0.10 3.09 -2.96
N GLY A 141 0.27 2.96 -1.64
CA GLY A 141 -0.76 3.33 -0.67
C GLY A 141 -1.14 4.82 -0.75
N GLY A 142 -0.15 5.70 -0.86
CA GLY A 142 -0.37 7.14 -1.06
C GLY A 142 -1.10 7.45 -2.37
N ARG A 143 -0.79 6.72 -3.46
CA ARG A 143 -1.47 6.86 -4.75
C ARG A 143 -2.93 6.47 -4.71
N ILE A 144 -3.29 5.41 -3.99
CA ILE A 144 -4.68 4.99 -3.83
C ILE A 144 -5.49 6.10 -3.16
N ILE A 145 -4.97 6.71 -2.10
CA ILE A 145 -5.64 7.83 -1.40
C ILE A 145 -5.74 9.06 -2.30
N LEU A 146 -4.66 9.38 -3.03
CA LEU A 146 -4.65 10.47 -4.01
C LEU A 146 -5.73 10.24 -5.09
N ALA A 147 -5.87 9.02 -5.59
CA ALA A 147 -6.87 8.65 -6.59
C ALA A 147 -8.30 8.87 -6.09
N LEU A 148 -8.60 8.60 -4.81
CA LEU A 148 -9.91 8.90 -4.22
C LEU A 148 -10.27 10.38 -4.32
N GLY A 149 -9.30 11.25 -4.04
CA GLY A 149 -9.46 12.70 -4.21
C GLY A 149 -9.65 13.10 -5.67
N ASP A 150 -8.87 12.50 -6.58
CA ASP A 150 -8.96 12.79 -8.01
C ASP A 150 -10.33 12.42 -8.60
N ILE A 151 -10.85 11.24 -8.24
CA ILE A 151 -12.18 10.77 -8.64
C ILE A 151 -13.26 11.77 -8.21
N ALA A 152 -13.18 12.27 -6.98
CA ALA A 152 -14.11 13.27 -6.45
C ALA A 152 -14.04 14.59 -7.24
N THR A 153 -12.83 15.07 -7.53
CA THR A 153 -12.62 16.36 -8.20
C THR A 153 -12.98 16.33 -9.69
N GLN A 154 -12.64 15.27 -10.44
CA GLN A 154 -12.91 15.21 -11.88
C GLN A 154 -14.39 15.35 -12.22
N VAL A 155 -15.26 14.61 -11.51
CA VAL A 155 -16.71 14.67 -11.74
C VAL A 155 -17.27 16.04 -11.32
N ALA A 156 -16.81 16.54 -10.18
CA ALA A 156 -17.24 17.82 -9.64
C ALA A 156 -16.86 19.00 -10.54
N GLN A 157 -15.63 19.02 -11.06
CA GLN A 157 -15.13 20.03 -12.01
C GLN A 157 -16.00 20.11 -13.25
N TYR A 158 -16.32 18.96 -13.85
CA TYR A 158 -17.15 18.93 -15.06
C TYR A 158 -18.58 19.42 -14.79
N LYS A 159 -19.18 19.03 -13.65
CA LYS A 159 -20.52 19.50 -13.24
C LYS A 159 -20.56 20.99 -12.98
N MET A 160 -19.57 21.51 -12.27
CA MET A 160 -19.41 22.96 -12.05
C MET A 160 -19.28 23.68 -13.39
N PHE A 161 -18.43 23.19 -14.27
CA PHE A 161 -18.25 23.80 -15.58
C PHE A 161 -19.56 23.85 -16.38
N SER A 162 -20.33 22.75 -16.39
CA SER A 162 -21.64 22.71 -17.05
C SER A 162 -22.72 23.57 -16.37
N SER A 163 -22.60 23.86 -15.07
CA SER A 163 -23.57 24.72 -14.36
C SER A 163 -23.35 26.19 -14.65
N TRP A 164 -22.12 26.60 -14.96
CA TRP A 164 -21.75 28.00 -15.22
C TRP A 164 -21.90 28.40 -16.70
N PHE A 165 -21.79 27.45 -17.63
CA PHE A 165 -21.81 27.73 -19.08
C PHE A 165 -22.89 26.91 -19.79
N SER A 166 -23.87 27.61 -20.35
CA SER A 166 -24.99 27.03 -21.09
C SER A 166 -24.55 26.34 -22.39
N PRO A 167 -25.12 25.17 -22.73
CA PRO A 167 -24.84 24.45 -23.98
C PRO A 167 -25.01 25.28 -25.26
N SER A 168 -26.00 26.18 -25.28
CA SER A 168 -26.39 26.95 -26.47
C SER A 168 -25.46 28.09 -26.88
N ASN A 169 -24.47 28.45 -26.04
CA ASN A 169 -23.68 29.66 -26.23
C ASN A 169 -22.18 29.46 -25.92
N GLY A 170 -21.45 28.79 -26.82
CA GLY A 170 -19.98 28.71 -26.79
C GLY A 170 -19.41 27.67 -25.82
N PHE A 171 -20.13 26.57 -25.58
CA PHE A 171 -19.67 25.51 -24.68
C PHE A 171 -18.36 24.85 -25.16
N ALA A 172 -18.21 24.51 -26.45
CA ALA A 172 -16.99 23.85 -26.94
C ALA A 172 -15.79 24.79 -26.88
N SER A 173 -15.99 26.09 -27.11
CA SER A 173 -14.98 27.13 -26.95
C SER A 173 -14.52 27.26 -25.50
N THR A 174 -15.46 27.27 -24.55
CA THR A 174 -15.12 27.37 -23.12
C THR A 174 -14.43 26.09 -22.64
N LEU A 175 -14.93 24.91 -23.05
CA LEU A 175 -14.29 23.62 -22.77
C LEU A 175 -12.87 23.56 -23.37
N GLY A 176 -12.70 24.11 -24.58
CA GLY A 176 -11.41 24.24 -25.24
C GLY A 176 -10.43 25.10 -24.43
N LEU A 177 -10.90 26.21 -23.84
CA LEU A 177 -10.10 27.05 -22.94
C LEU A 177 -9.71 26.29 -21.66
N GLU A 178 -10.65 25.58 -21.04
CA GLU A 178 -10.38 24.76 -19.85
C GLU A 178 -9.31 23.70 -20.12
N LEU A 179 -9.46 22.95 -21.22
CA LEU A 179 -8.51 21.94 -21.63
C LEU A 179 -7.14 22.54 -21.98
N ALA A 180 -7.09 23.75 -22.54
CA ALA A 180 -5.84 24.47 -22.77
C ALA A 180 -5.13 24.83 -21.46
N MET A 181 -5.88 25.26 -20.45
CA MET A 181 -5.34 25.54 -19.11
C MET A 181 -4.81 24.27 -18.43
N ARG A 182 -5.43 23.11 -18.66
CA ARG A 182 -4.85 21.82 -18.24
C ARG A 182 -3.56 21.50 -19.00
N LYS A 183 -3.50 21.75 -20.30
CA LYS A 183 -2.29 21.50 -21.12
C LYS A 183 -1.11 22.34 -20.67
N ILE A 184 -1.32 23.62 -20.35
CA ILE A 184 -0.23 24.47 -19.83
C ILE A 184 0.19 24.07 -18.41
N GLY A 185 -0.75 23.68 -17.54
CA GLY A 185 -0.43 23.13 -16.21
C GLY A 185 0.46 21.89 -16.30
N GLY A 186 0.06 20.91 -17.11
CA GLY A 186 0.85 19.70 -17.36
C GLY A 186 2.21 20.01 -18.00
N PHE A 187 2.29 20.99 -18.92
CA PHE A 187 3.53 21.40 -19.56
C PHE A 187 4.53 21.91 -18.51
N VAL A 188 4.08 22.83 -17.64
CA VAL A 188 4.90 23.36 -16.55
C VAL A 188 5.31 22.24 -15.61
N GLY A 189 4.38 21.36 -15.20
CA GLY A 189 4.69 20.23 -14.32
C GLY A 189 5.76 19.31 -14.91
N LYS A 190 5.61 18.93 -16.17
CA LYS A 190 6.54 18.01 -16.87
C LYS A 190 7.91 18.63 -17.14
N SER A 191 7.95 19.90 -17.55
CA SER A 191 9.20 20.61 -17.85
C SER A 191 9.99 21.00 -16.59
N THR A 192 9.31 21.27 -15.47
CA THR A 192 9.95 21.69 -14.21
C THR A 192 10.36 20.52 -13.31
N ALA A 193 9.78 19.33 -13.47
CA ALA A 193 10.06 18.17 -12.60
C ALA A 193 11.57 17.81 -12.54
N ASN A 194 12.22 17.62 -13.69
CA ASN A 194 13.66 17.28 -13.76
C ASN A 194 14.58 18.41 -13.25
N PRO A 195 14.36 19.69 -13.62
CA PRO A 195 15.06 20.82 -13.02
C PRO A 195 14.94 20.91 -11.50
N ILE A 196 13.74 20.71 -10.94
CA ILE A 196 13.51 20.74 -9.49
C ILE A 196 14.34 19.63 -8.82
N ALA A 197 14.24 18.39 -9.31
CA ALA A 197 15.00 17.26 -8.78
C ALA A 197 16.51 17.49 -8.78
N LYS A 198 17.04 18.10 -9.86
CA LYS A 198 18.47 18.38 -10.00
C LYS A 198 18.93 19.50 -9.07
N ASN A 199 18.19 20.61 -9.00
CA ASN A 199 18.61 21.78 -8.22
C ASN A 199 18.50 21.57 -6.71
N THR A 200 17.56 20.75 -6.24
CA THR A 200 17.42 20.43 -4.81
C THR A 200 18.29 19.25 -4.37
N GLY A 201 18.90 18.53 -5.31
CA GLY A 201 19.70 17.32 -5.05
C GLY A 201 18.87 16.10 -4.63
N ASN A 202 17.54 16.20 -4.51
CA ASN A 202 16.67 15.09 -4.15
C ASN A 202 15.34 15.16 -4.90
N PHE A 203 15.03 14.09 -5.65
CA PHE A 203 13.81 13.99 -6.45
C PHE A 203 12.51 14.02 -5.62
N ALA A 204 12.58 13.70 -4.31
CA ALA A 204 11.43 13.82 -3.41
C ALA A 204 10.87 15.25 -3.36
N TRP A 205 11.72 16.28 -3.55
CA TRP A 205 11.27 17.68 -3.58
C TRP A 205 10.34 18.01 -4.76
N VAL A 206 10.36 17.21 -5.83
CA VAL A 206 9.39 17.36 -6.92
C VAL A 206 7.97 17.04 -6.41
N TYR A 207 7.84 16.01 -5.58
CA TYR A 207 6.57 15.64 -4.96
C TYR A 207 6.17 16.57 -3.82
N TRP A 208 7.12 17.09 -3.03
CA TRP A 208 6.83 18.16 -2.07
C TRP A 208 6.38 19.46 -2.76
N THR A 209 6.91 19.77 -3.95
CA THR A 209 6.42 20.89 -4.77
C THR A 209 4.98 20.64 -5.24
N SER A 210 4.60 19.39 -5.51
CA SER A 210 3.22 18.98 -5.76
C SER A 210 2.30 19.25 -4.58
N VAL A 211 2.77 19.04 -3.35
CA VAL A 211 2.00 19.40 -2.14
C VAL A 211 1.73 20.91 -2.11
N PHE A 212 2.73 21.76 -2.36
CA PHE A 212 2.51 23.21 -2.41
C PHE A 212 1.56 23.63 -3.54
N MET A 213 1.66 23.01 -4.71
CA MET A 213 0.72 23.25 -5.82
C MET A 213 -0.70 22.81 -5.48
N ASN A 214 -0.85 21.71 -4.75
CA ASN A 214 -2.14 21.23 -4.27
C ASN A 214 -2.71 22.16 -3.19
N LEU A 215 -1.89 22.72 -2.29
CA LEU A 215 -2.33 23.75 -1.34
C LEU A 215 -2.82 25.03 -2.04
N PHE A 216 -2.10 25.48 -3.07
CA PHE A 216 -2.57 26.57 -3.94
C PHE A 216 -3.93 26.22 -4.58
N THR A 217 -4.07 25.00 -5.10
CA THR A 217 -5.32 24.50 -5.71
C THR A 217 -6.46 24.47 -4.71
N ASN A 218 -6.21 24.06 -3.46
CA ASN A 218 -7.20 24.11 -2.37
C ASN A 218 -7.61 25.55 -2.07
N GLY A 219 -6.66 26.48 -1.96
CA GLY A 219 -6.96 27.90 -1.75
C GLY A 219 -7.87 28.46 -2.85
N ALA A 220 -7.53 28.21 -4.12
CA ALA A 220 -8.36 28.60 -5.26
C ALA A 220 -9.75 27.95 -5.22
N THR A 221 -9.83 26.70 -4.78
CA THR A 221 -11.09 25.94 -4.68
C THR A 221 -11.98 26.46 -3.55
N VAL A 222 -11.43 26.76 -2.38
CA VAL A 222 -12.16 27.36 -1.26
C VAL A 222 -12.67 28.74 -1.65
N PHE A 223 -11.83 29.56 -2.28
CA PHE A 223 -12.25 30.86 -2.77
C PHE A 223 -13.36 30.74 -3.83
N PHE A 224 -13.24 29.80 -4.76
CA PHE A 224 -14.30 29.50 -5.72
C PHE A 224 -15.59 29.05 -5.02
N TRP A 225 -15.52 28.18 -4.01
CA TRP A 225 -16.69 27.73 -3.27
C TRP A 225 -17.38 28.89 -2.54
N MET A 226 -16.61 29.78 -1.90
CA MET A 226 -17.14 31.01 -1.30
C MET A 226 -17.78 31.92 -2.34
N PHE A 227 -17.11 32.12 -3.47
CA PHE A 227 -17.60 32.91 -4.59
C PHE A 227 -18.89 32.33 -5.19
N ASN A 228 -18.96 31.02 -5.40
CA ASN A 228 -20.14 30.33 -5.90
C ASN A 228 -21.31 30.47 -4.92
N ARG A 229 -21.07 30.37 -3.62
CA ARG A 229 -22.09 30.59 -2.58
C ARG A 229 -22.57 32.04 -2.53
N TYR A 230 -21.66 33.01 -2.70
CA TYR A 230 -22.01 34.42 -2.83
C TYR A 230 -22.88 34.66 -4.06
N CYS A 231 -22.50 34.11 -5.21
CA CYS A 231 -23.25 34.23 -6.45
C CYS A 231 -24.65 33.60 -6.36
N ASN A 232 -24.77 32.41 -5.77
CA ASN A 232 -26.07 31.74 -5.60
C ASN A 232 -27.01 32.48 -4.64
N ARG A 233 -26.47 33.30 -3.72
CA ARG A 233 -27.28 34.15 -2.84
C ARG A 233 -27.80 35.41 -3.57
N HIS A 234 -26.95 36.05 -4.36
CA HIS A 234 -27.22 37.38 -4.94
C HIS A 234 -27.76 37.36 -6.38
N TYR A 235 -27.53 36.29 -7.13
CA TYR A 235 -27.97 36.15 -8.52
C TYR A 235 -28.99 35.04 -8.67
N GLU A 236 -29.85 35.16 -9.69
CA GLU A 236 -30.87 34.16 -10.00
C GLU A 236 -30.26 32.92 -10.66
N GLY A 237 -30.99 31.78 -10.60
CA GLY A 237 -30.55 30.50 -11.13
C GLY A 237 -30.10 30.60 -12.60
N ARG A 238 -28.99 29.93 -12.92
CA ARG A 238 -28.38 30.01 -14.27
C ARG A 238 -29.25 29.23 -15.25
N GLN A 239 -30.02 29.94 -16.06
CA GLN A 239 -30.87 29.33 -17.10
C GLN A 239 -30.14 29.25 -18.44
N ASP A 240 -30.39 28.18 -19.19
CA ASP A 240 -30.03 28.12 -20.60
C ASP A 240 -30.99 29.01 -21.41
N LYS A 241 -30.45 29.98 -22.15
CA LYS A 241 -31.24 30.91 -22.96
C LYS A 241 -32.01 30.23 -24.10
N ALA A 242 -31.58 29.06 -24.57
CA ALA A 242 -32.20 28.37 -25.69
C ALA A 242 -33.29 27.38 -25.27
N THR A 243 -33.11 26.68 -24.15
CA THR A 243 -34.07 25.66 -23.67
C THR A 243 -34.92 26.13 -22.50
N ARG A 244 -34.61 27.29 -21.90
CA ARG A 244 -35.20 27.80 -20.65
C ARG A 244 -35.05 26.83 -19.47
N GLU A 245 -34.22 25.80 -19.58
CA GLU A 245 -33.94 24.86 -18.50
C GLU A 245 -32.99 25.50 -17.47
N VAL A 246 -33.25 25.25 -16.19
CA VAL A 246 -32.37 25.66 -15.10
C VAL A 246 -31.16 24.71 -15.06
N LEU A 247 -29.96 25.24 -15.21
CA LEU A 247 -28.72 24.49 -15.05
C LEU A 247 -28.57 24.10 -13.58
N THR A 248 -28.90 22.85 -13.26
CA THR A 248 -28.89 22.34 -11.88
C THR A 248 -27.59 21.61 -11.58
N GLU A 249 -26.94 21.98 -10.47
CA GLU A 249 -25.79 21.22 -9.93
C GLU A 249 -26.21 19.94 -9.21
N LYS A 250 -27.50 19.80 -8.86
CA LYS A 250 -28.04 18.68 -8.08
C LYS A 250 -29.20 18.02 -8.80
N ASN A 251 -29.14 16.70 -8.97
CA ASN A 251 -30.22 15.90 -9.56
C ASN A 251 -30.64 14.77 -8.61
N LYS A 252 -31.95 14.65 -8.33
CA LYS A 252 -32.48 13.68 -7.36
C LYS A 252 -32.89 12.33 -7.95
N LYS A 253 -33.16 12.23 -9.27
CA LYS A 253 -33.65 11.00 -9.92
C LYS A 253 -32.62 10.48 -10.94
N PHE A 254 -32.15 9.25 -10.76
CA PHE A 254 -31.24 8.58 -11.69
C PHE A 254 -32.05 7.76 -12.70
N GLU A 255 -31.96 8.10 -13.98
CA GLU A 255 -32.80 7.53 -15.04
C GLU A 255 -32.08 6.38 -15.77
N ILE A 256 -31.92 5.24 -15.09
CA ILE A 256 -31.19 4.05 -15.58
C ILE A 256 -31.65 3.63 -16.98
N LYS A 257 -32.96 3.64 -17.23
CA LYS A 257 -33.55 3.25 -18.52
C LYS A 257 -32.98 4.06 -19.70
N LYS A 258 -32.73 5.35 -19.50
CA LYS A 258 -32.17 6.24 -20.55
C LYS A 258 -30.69 5.97 -20.81
N VAL A 259 -29.94 5.45 -19.82
CA VAL A 259 -28.53 5.07 -19.97
C VAL A 259 -28.36 3.80 -20.81
N PHE A 260 -29.34 2.88 -20.79
CA PHE A 260 -29.34 1.69 -21.65
C PHE A 260 -29.89 1.93 -23.07
N GLN A 261 -30.24 3.18 -23.40
CA GLN A 261 -30.78 3.58 -24.70
C GLN A 261 -29.77 4.40 -25.52
N LEU A 262 -28.46 4.22 -25.28
CA LEU A 262 -27.42 5.00 -25.93
C LEU A 262 -27.26 4.63 -27.42
N PRO A 263 -27.12 5.63 -28.31
CA PRO A 263 -27.04 5.39 -29.76
C PRO A 263 -25.74 4.70 -30.18
N TRP A 264 -25.77 4.03 -31.34
CA TRP A 264 -24.56 3.46 -31.95
C TRP A 264 -23.43 4.49 -32.13
N MET A 265 -23.76 5.72 -32.55
CA MET A 265 -22.80 6.81 -32.69
C MET A 265 -22.00 7.07 -31.40
N PHE A 266 -22.65 6.98 -30.24
CA PHE A 266 -21.98 7.12 -28.95
C PHE A 266 -20.94 6.00 -28.76
N TRP A 267 -21.32 4.75 -29.04
CA TRP A 267 -20.43 3.59 -28.92
C TRP A 267 -19.26 3.63 -29.91
N SER A 268 -19.46 4.14 -31.13
CA SER A 268 -18.37 4.37 -32.09
C SER A 268 -17.35 5.40 -31.57
N ILE A 269 -17.82 6.53 -31.01
CA ILE A 269 -16.93 7.54 -30.40
C ILE A 269 -16.19 6.95 -29.19
N LEU A 270 -16.85 6.10 -28.41
CA LEU A 270 -16.23 5.38 -27.32
C LEU A 270 -15.14 4.43 -27.82
N GLY A 271 -15.40 3.64 -28.86
CA GLY A 271 -14.40 2.79 -29.51
C GLY A 271 -13.18 3.59 -29.97
N PHE A 272 -13.39 4.72 -30.64
CA PHE A 272 -12.31 5.65 -31.00
C PHE A 272 -11.52 6.10 -29.76
N SER A 273 -12.23 6.59 -28.72
CA SER A 273 -11.60 7.11 -27.51
C SER A 273 -10.82 6.03 -26.76
N MET A 274 -11.35 4.81 -26.68
CA MET A 274 -10.70 3.68 -26.02
C MET A 274 -9.31 3.42 -26.58
N PHE A 275 -9.16 3.44 -27.90
CA PHE A 275 -7.86 3.20 -28.54
C PHE A 275 -7.00 4.47 -28.60
N GLN A 276 -7.55 5.58 -29.10
CA GLN A 276 -6.80 6.82 -29.32
C GLN A 276 -6.33 7.43 -28.00
N THR A 277 -7.22 7.54 -27.01
CA THR A 277 -6.90 8.20 -25.74
C THR A 277 -5.94 7.35 -24.93
N SER A 278 -6.09 6.02 -24.94
CA SER A 278 -5.13 5.12 -24.27
C SER A 278 -3.75 5.19 -24.93
N ALA A 279 -3.66 5.17 -26.27
CA ALA A 279 -2.39 5.36 -26.97
C ALA A 279 -1.73 6.70 -26.60
N ALA A 280 -2.51 7.79 -26.56
CA ALA A 280 -2.00 9.09 -26.18
C ALA A 280 -1.52 9.13 -24.73
N MET A 281 -2.26 8.55 -23.78
CA MET A 281 -1.89 8.54 -22.37
C MET A 281 -0.62 7.72 -22.11
N VAL A 282 -0.57 6.47 -22.58
CA VAL A 282 0.59 5.59 -22.34
C VAL A 282 1.84 6.10 -23.06
N PHE A 283 1.70 6.68 -24.27
CA PHE A 283 2.82 7.34 -24.93
C PHE A 283 3.30 8.55 -24.14
N SER A 284 2.40 9.45 -23.71
CA SER A 284 2.75 10.63 -22.93
C SER A 284 3.47 10.30 -21.63
N GLN A 285 3.06 9.23 -20.95
CA GLN A 285 3.70 8.75 -19.72
C GLN A 285 5.16 8.35 -19.95
N ASN A 286 5.43 7.69 -21.07
CA ASN A 286 6.76 7.18 -21.40
C ASN A 286 7.61 8.14 -22.25
N ALA A 287 7.03 9.23 -22.75
CA ALA A 287 7.65 10.11 -23.73
C ALA A 287 8.96 10.74 -23.25
N THR A 288 9.12 11.03 -21.95
CA THR A 288 10.35 11.62 -21.40
C THR A 288 11.50 10.62 -21.43
N GLU A 289 11.31 9.41 -20.89
CA GLU A 289 12.33 8.35 -20.92
C GLU A 289 12.63 7.91 -22.36
N LEU A 290 11.62 7.82 -23.23
CA LEU A 290 11.82 7.55 -24.65
C LEU A 290 12.69 8.63 -25.33
N ALA A 291 12.47 9.89 -24.99
CA ALA A 291 13.27 11.01 -25.51
C ALA A 291 14.72 10.97 -24.98
N GLU A 292 14.92 10.64 -23.70
CA GLU A 292 16.27 10.42 -23.13
C GLU A 292 17.03 9.37 -23.95
N LYS A 293 16.40 8.21 -24.19
CA LYS A 293 17.02 7.08 -24.89
C LYS A 293 17.27 7.35 -26.39
N ARG A 294 16.31 7.94 -27.10
CA ARG A 294 16.42 8.12 -28.58
C ARG A 294 17.24 9.33 -28.99
N PHE A 295 17.14 10.43 -28.26
CA PHE A 295 17.95 11.62 -28.57
C PHE A 295 19.34 11.56 -27.93
N ASN A 296 19.54 10.65 -26.97
CA ASN A 296 20.72 10.54 -26.13
C ASN A 296 21.02 11.89 -25.44
N VAL A 297 20.03 12.37 -24.70
CA VAL A 297 20.07 13.66 -23.98
C VAL A 297 19.75 13.45 -22.52
N ASP A 298 20.13 14.42 -21.69
CA ASP A 298 19.81 14.42 -20.27
C ASP A 298 18.29 14.56 -20.01
N ALA A 299 17.87 14.16 -18.81
CA ALA A 299 16.46 14.16 -18.40
C ALA A 299 15.80 15.55 -18.45
N ILE A 300 16.56 16.64 -18.30
CA ILE A 300 16.01 18.00 -18.39
C ILE A 300 15.66 18.30 -19.85
N LYS A 301 16.60 18.11 -20.79
CA LYS A 301 16.33 18.31 -22.23
C LYS A 301 15.21 17.39 -22.74
N ALA A 302 15.20 16.12 -22.32
CA ALA A 302 14.12 15.19 -22.66
C ALA A 302 12.76 15.62 -22.09
N GLY A 303 12.74 16.19 -20.89
CA GLY A 303 11.56 16.82 -20.29
C GLY A 303 11.00 17.92 -21.19
N TRP A 304 11.84 18.83 -21.66
CA TRP A 304 11.46 19.88 -22.61
C TRP A 304 10.90 19.32 -23.93
N TYR A 305 11.59 18.36 -24.56
CA TYR A 305 11.13 17.75 -25.82
C TYR A 305 9.77 17.06 -25.69
N SER A 306 9.57 16.29 -24.62
CA SER A 306 8.32 15.58 -24.39
C SER A 306 7.17 16.49 -23.96
N SER A 307 7.47 17.58 -23.25
CA SER A 307 6.48 18.58 -22.80
C SER A 307 5.98 19.48 -23.94
N LEU A 308 6.75 19.66 -25.02
CA LEU A 308 6.36 20.47 -26.18
C LEU A 308 5.00 20.03 -26.78
N SER A 309 4.67 18.74 -26.67
CA SER A 309 3.37 18.20 -27.08
C SER A 309 2.19 18.84 -26.35
N GLN A 310 2.37 19.23 -25.09
CA GLN A 310 1.35 19.89 -24.30
C GLN A 310 1.31 21.39 -24.57
N TYR A 311 2.46 22.01 -24.80
CA TYR A 311 2.55 23.42 -25.19
C TYR A 311 1.78 23.74 -26.47
N ALA A 312 1.90 22.89 -27.51
CA ALA A 312 1.13 23.07 -28.75
C ALA A 312 -0.39 23.02 -28.51
N GLY A 313 -0.83 22.15 -27.58
CA GLY A 313 -2.23 22.02 -27.19
C GLY A 313 -2.82 23.30 -26.59
N PHE A 314 -2.03 24.11 -25.88
CA PHE A 314 -2.53 25.37 -25.29
C PHE A 314 -3.10 26.33 -26.35
N PHE A 315 -2.47 26.42 -27.51
CA PHE A 315 -2.95 27.29 -28.61
C PHE A 315 -3.96 26.59 -29.51
N LEU A 316 -3.74 25.31 -29.81
CA LEU A 316 -4.57 24.59 -30.78
C LEU A 316 -5.95 24.21 -30.22
N VAL A 317 -6.03 23.87 -28.93
CA VAL A 317 -7.28 23.37 -28.32
C VAL A 317 -8.38 24.44 -28.24
N PRO A 318 -8.12 25.70 -27.84
CA PRO A 318 -9.13 26.76 -27.87
C PRO A 318 -9.59 27.09 -29.29
N CYS A 319 -8.65 27.18 -30.24
CA CYS A 319 -8.94 27.40 -31.66
C CYS A 319 -9.83 26.29 -32.22
N LEU A 320 -9.56 25.03 -31.84
CA LEU A 320 -10.38 23.88 -32.21
C LEU A 320 -11.78 23.95 -31.59
N GLY A 321 -11.90 24.38 -30.33
CA GLY A 321 -13.20 24.60 -29.68
C GLY A 321 -14.07 25.60 -30.46
N VAL A 322 -13.49 26.75 -30.83
CA VAL A 322 -14.15 27.76 -31.67
C VAL A 322 -14.50 27.20 -33.05
N PHE A 323 -13.58 26.46 -33.67
CA PHE A 323 -13.83 25.82 -34.96
C PHE A 323 -15.02 24.84 -34.90
N ILE A 324 -15.10 24.00 -33.88
CA ILE A 324 -16.19 23.04 -33.68
C ILE A 324 -17.53 23.77 -33.46
N ASP A 325 -17.52 24.86 -32.68
CA ASP A 325 -18.71 25.67 -32.43
C ASP A 325 -19.21 26.38 -33.70
N VAL A 326 -18.32 26.86 -34.57
CA VAL A 326 -18.67 27.62 -35.79
C VAL A 326 -18.98 26.70 -36.96
N LEU A 327 -18.06 25.79 -37.28
CA LEU A 327 -18.07 25.01 -38.52
C LEU A 327 -18.54 23.57 -38.34
N GLY A 328 -18.41 22.98 -37.15
CA GLY A 328 -18.72 21.57 -36.93
C GLY A 328 -17.63 20.64 -37.47
N ASN A 329 -18.01 19.61 -38.24
CA ASN A 329 -17.10 18.61 -38.85
C ASN A 329 -16.32 17.73 -37.85
N ARG A 330 -16.97 17.27 -36.78
CA ARG A 330 -16.33 16.45 -35.72
C ARG A 330 -15.78 15.14 -36.27
N ALA A 331 -16.49 14.50 -37.21
CA ALA A 331 -16.05 13.25 -37.81
C ALA A 331 -14.72 13.42 -38.58
N THR A 332 -14.59 14.47 -39.40
CA THR A 332 -13.33 14.81 -40.07
C THR A 332 -12.21 15.08 -39.07
N ILE A 333 -12.47 15.80 -37.98
CA ILE A 333 -11.46 16.09 -36.96
C ILE A 333 -10.99 14.80 -36.26
N LEU A 334 -11.92 13.87 -35.93
CA LEU A 334 -11.56 12.57 -35.36
C LEU A 334 -10.73 11.74 -36.33
N PHE A 335 -11.06 11.76 -37.63
CA PHE A 335 -10.28 11.08 -38.66
C PHE A 335 -8.86 11.67 -38.80
N ILE A 336 -8.73 13.00 -38.84
CA ILE A 336 -7.43 13.69 -38.86
C ILE A 336 -6.62 13.38 -37.58
N CYS A 337 -7.29 13.36 -36.43
CA CYS A 337 -6.68 12.99 -35.15
C CYS A 337 -6.13 11.56 -35.19
N GLY A 338 -6.94 10.58 -35.62
CA GLY A 338 -6.52 9.18 -35.65
C GLY A 338 -5.47 8.90 -36.71
N THR A 339 -5.56 9.51 -37.90
CA THR A 339 -4.53 9.38 -38.94
C THR A 339 -3.21 10.03 -38.51
N GLY A 340 -3.26 11.20 -37.87
CA GLY A 340 -2.08 11.85 -37.27
C GLY A 340 -1.45 11.00 -36.16
N MET A 341 -2.28 10.37 -35.31
CA MET A 341 -1.81 9.42 -34.30
C MET A 341 -1.16 8.19 -34.93
N LEU A 342 -1.76 7.61 -35.97
CA LEU A 342 -1.17 6.48 -36.69
C LEU A 342 0.15 6.86 -37.35
N LEU A 343 0.21 8.03 -38.00
CA LEU A 343 1.42 8.54 -38.65
C LEU A 343 2.56 8.72 -37.64
N CYS A 344 2.31 9.38 -36.51
CA CYS A 344 3.35 9.58 -35.49
C CYS A 344 3.80 8.26 -34.87
N MET A 345 2.89 7.32 -34.57
CA MET A 345 3.28 6.01 -34.00
C MET A 345 4.03 5.13 -35.02
N THR A 346 3.71 5.25 -36.31
CA THR A 346 4.47 4.62 -37.40
C THR A 346 5.89 5.19 -37.46
N LEU A 347 6.03 6.51 -37.39
CA LEU A 347 7.33 7.17 -37.36
C LEU A 347 8.13 6.78 -36.11
N VAL A 348 7.53 6.74 -34.91
CA VAL A 348 8.25 6.23 -33.73
C VAL A 348 8.65 4.77 -33.93
N ASN A 349 7.81 3.92 -34.54
CA ASN A 349 8.12 2.51 -34.72
C ASN A 349 9.29 2.27 -35.69
N PHE A 350 9.34 2.99 -36.81
CA PHE A 350 10.30 2.72 -37.89
C PHE A 350 11.46 3.71 -37.98
N ALA A 351 11.31 4.95 -37.52
CA ALA A 351 12.38 5.93 -37.58
C ALA A 351 13.39 5.71 -36.43
N SER A 352 14.60 5.31 -36.77
CA SER A 352 15.75 5.22 -35.86
C SER A 352 16.55 6.53 -35.76
N SER A 353 16.31 7.49 -36.65
CA SER A 353 17.00 8.78 -36.66
C SER A 353 16.45 9.77 -35.63
N LYS A 354 17.31 10.67 -35.14
CA LYS A 354 16.89 11.78 -34.26
C LYS A 354 15.87 12.68 -34.95
N ALA A 355 16.08 12.99 -36.23
CA ALA A 355 15.14 13.81 -37.02
C ALA A 355 13.76 13.15 -37.13
N GLY A 356 13.69 11.85 -37.42
CA GLY A 356 12.42 11.13 -37.51
C GLY A 356 11.70 11.00 -36.17
N THR A 357 12.44 10.79 -35.07
CA THR A 357 11.85 10.83 -33.72
C THR A 357 11.34 12.23 -33.38
N GLY A 358 12.06 13.30 -33.75
CA GLY A 358 11.61 14.68 -33.57
C GLY A 358 10.34 14.99 -34.34
N ALA A 359 10.27 14.58 -35.61
CA ALA A 359 9.07 14.71 -36.45
C ALA A 359 7.88 13.96 -35.82
N ALA A 360 8.10 12.76 -35.26
CA ALA A 360 7.06 12.00 -34.59
C ALA A 360 6.50 12.73 -33.36
N PHE A 361 7.36 13.31 -32.51
CA PHE A 361 6.93 14.11 -31.36
C PHE A 361 6.16 15.38 -31.79
N GLY A 362 6.59 16.03 -32.88
CA GLY A 362 5.90 17.19 -33.44
C GLY A 362 4.51 16.86 -34.00
N ILE A 363 4.37 15.77 -34.76
CA ILE A 363 3.07 15.32 -35.27
C ILE A 363 2.16 14.87 -34.13
N TYR A 364 2.72 14.17 -33.13
CA TYR A 364 1.98 13.79 -31.93
C TYR A 364 1.43 15.01 -31.16
N ALA A 365 2.21 16.10 -31.06
CA ALA A 365 1.78 17.35 -30.43
C ALA A 365 0.49 17.90 -31.04
N ILE A 366 0.39 17.89 -32.37
CA ILE A 366 -0.77 18.38 -33.11
C ILE A 366 -1.91 17.36 -33.02
N ALA A 367 -1.65 16.09 -33.35
CA ALA A 367 -2.68 15.05 -33.40
C ALA A 367 -3.35 14.83 -32.03
N SER A 368 -2.58 14.76 -30.95
CA SER A 368 -3.11 14.55 -29.60
C SER A 368 -3.89 15.74 -29.04
N ALA A 369 -3.70 16.94 -29.60
CA ALA A 369 -4.49 18.13 -29.26
C ALA A 369 -5.91 18.08 -29.83
N LEU A 370 -6.12 17.37 -30.95
CA LEU A 370 -7.41 17.31 -31.64
C LEU A 370 -8.43 16.37 -30.95
N GLY A 371 -7.94 15.36 -30.23
CA GLY A 371 -8.78 14.29 -29.67
C GLY A 371 -9.74 14.74 -28.57
N PRO A 372 -9.26 15.25 -27.41
CA PRO A 372 -10.08 15.42 -26.21
C PRO A 372 -11.33 16.27 -26.42
N THR A 373 -11.21 17.47 -27.00
CA THR A 373 -12.34 18.38 -27.24
C THR A 373 -13.37 17.75 -28.16
N THR A 374 -12.91 17.14 -29.26
CA THR A 374 -13.78 16.53 -30.28
C THR A 374 -14.51 15.31 -29.75
N ILE A 375 -13.84 14.48 -28.93
CA ILE A 375 -14.47 13.30 -28.28
C ILE A 375 -15.54 13.75 -27.30
N ILE A 376 -15.25 14.73 -26.43
CA ILE A 376 -16.20 15.18 -25.40
C ILE A 376 -17.44 15.81 -26.03
N ASP A 377 -17.23 16.71 -26.99
CA ASP A 377 -18.33 17.35 -27.70
C ASP A 377 -19.07 16.37 -28.63
N GLY A 378 -18.35 15.41 -29.22
CA GLY A 378 -18.92 14.29 -29.98
C GLY A 378 -19.87 13.43 -29.13
N ILE A 379 -19.44 13.04 -27.93
CA ILE A 379 -20.30 12.30 -26.98
C ILE A 379 -21.56 13.11 -26.71
N ARG A 380 -21.44 14.39 -26.35
CA ARG A 380 -22.60 15.24 -26.05
C ARG A 380 -23.60 15.31 -27.20
N THR A 381 -23.11 15.53 -28.41
CA THR A 381 -23.94 15.70 -29.60
C THR A 381 -24.56 14.41 -30.11
N SER A 382 -24.05 13.24 -29.68
CA SER A 382 -24.61 11.94 -30.03
C SER A 382 -25.80 11.52 -29.16
N LEU A 383 -25.99 12.08 -27.96
CA LEU A 383 -26.99 11.60 -27.00
C LEU A 383 -28.42 12.01 -27.34
N TRP A 384 -29.37 11.07 -27.17
CA TRP A 384 -30.82 11.36 -27.24
C TRP A 384 -31.31 12.24 -26.09
N HIS A 385 -30.72 12.07 -24.91
CA HIS A 385 -31.10 12.78 -23.70
C HIS A 385 -29.89 13.49 -23.12
N GLN A 386 -29.92 14.82 -23.09
CA GLN A 386 -28.82 15.61 -22.50
C GLN A 386 -28.73 15.39 -20.97
N SER A 387 -29.82 14.98 -20.33
CA SER A 387 -29.85 14.66 -18.89
C SER A 387 -28.92 13.51 -18.47
N VAL A 388 -28.55 12.60 -19.39
CA VAL A 388 -27.65 11.46 -19.09
C VAL A 388 -26.19 11.71 -19.48
N PHE A 389 -25.85 12.94 -19.88
CA PHE A 389 -24.48 13.28 -20.31
C PHE A 389 -23.42 12.91 -19.26
N GLY A 390 -23.68 13.19 -17.98
CA GLY A 390 -22.75 12.86 -16.90
C GLY A 390 -22.47 11.36 -16.79
N SER A 391 -23.51 10.52 -16.89
CA SER A 391 -23.38 9.06 -16.89
C SER A 391 -22.63 8.56 -18.12
N ALA A 392 -22.93 9.11 -19.30
CA ALA A 392 -22.26 8.77 -20.56
C ALA A 392 -20.75 9.11 -20.52
N TYR A 393 -20.40 10.26 -19.93
CA TYR A 393 -19.01 10.66 -19.72
C TYR A 393 -18.31 9.75 -18.70
N ALA A 394 -18.97 9.38 -17.61
CA ALA A 394 -18.42 8.45 -16.63
C ALA A 394 -18.13 7.07 -17.24
N ILE A 395 -19.02 6.54 -18.10
CA ILE A 395 -18.77 5.30 -18.88
C ILE A 395 -17.50 5.44 -19.72
N LYS A 396 -17.32 6.55 -20.44
CA LYS A 396 -16.11 6.82 -21.23
C LYS A 396 -14.85 6.81 -20.36
N VAL A 397 -14.89 7.46 -19.19
CA VAL A 397 -13.73 7.52 -18.29
C VAL A 397 -13.40 6.13 -17.74
N THR A 398 -14.40 5.38 -17.26
CA THR A 398 -14.25 4.02 -16.76
C THR A 398 -13.68 3.07 -17.82
N MET A 399 -14.17 3.13 -19.06
CA MET A 399 -13.67 2.30 -20.16
C MET A 399 -12.19 2.59 -20.50
N ASN A 400 -11.81 3.87 -20.60
CA ASN A 400 -10.44 4.25 -20.93
C ASN A 400 -9.46 3.83 -19.82
N ASN A 401 -9.84 3.97 -18.56
CA ASN A 401 -9.01 3.54 -17.43
C ASN A 401 -8.87 2.01 -17.40
N ALA A 402 -9.95 1.26 -17.64
CA ALA A 402 -9.88 -0.20 -17.76
C ALA A 402 -8.93 -0.66 -18.87
N MET A 403 -8.97 0.02 -20.03
CA MET A 403 -8.04 -0.22 -21.13
C MET A 403 -6.60 0.13 -20.76
N ASN A 404 -6.39 1.28 -20.10
CA ASN A 404 -5.06 1.69 -19.65
C ASN A 404 -4.40 0.71 -18.70
N ILE A 405 -5.15 0.12 -17.75
CA ILE A 405 -4.62 -0.91 -16.83
C ILE A 405 -3.96 -2.03 -17.63
N ILE A 406 -4.68 -2.57 -18.62
CA ILE A 406 -4.20 -3.68 -19.45
C ILE A 406 -2.96 -3.24 -20.26
N ILE A 407 -3.04 -2.11 -20.95
CA ILE A 407 -1.95 -1.64 -21.82
C ILE A 407 -0.71 -1.22 -21.03
N ARG A 408 -0.84 -0.55 -19.90
CA ARG A 408 0.30 -0.13 -19.05
C ARG A 408 1.05 -1.35 -18.52
N ILE A 409 0.33 -2.37 -18.06
CA ILE A 409 0.95 -3.63 -17.59
C ILE A 409 1.67 -4.34 -18.74
N ILE A 410 1.02 -4.50 -19.91
CA ILE A 410 1.64 -5.12 -21.10
C ILE A 410 2.89 -4.34 -21.53
N THR A 411 2.80 -3.02 -21.64
CA THR A 411 3.93 -2.20 -22.10
C THR A 411 5.07 -2.16 -21.08
N GLY A 412 4.79 -2.16 -19.78
CA GLY A 412 5.80 -2.28 -18.72
C GLY A 412 6.53 -3.63 -18.76
N ALA A 413 5.79 -4.73 -18.88
CA ALA A 413 6.37 -6.07 -18.99
C ALA A 413 7.21 -6.24 -20.28
N LEU A 414 6.74 -5.67 -21.40
CA LEU A 414 7.49 -5.67 -22.65
C LEU A 414 8.76 -4.83 -22.57
N GLN A 415 8.75 -3.69 -21.85
CA GLN A 415 9.94 -2.87 -21.61
C GLN A 415 10.99 -3.60 -20.78
N ASP A 416 10.57 -4.30 -19.72
CA ASP A 416 11.47 -5.09 -18.88
C ASP A 416 12.08 -6.26 -19.68
N ALA A 417 11.26 -6.97 -20.48
CA ALA A 417 11.72 -8.09 -21.33
C ALA A 417 12.68 -7.67 -22.46
N ASP A 418 12.69 -6.39 -22.82
CA ASP A 418 13.54 -5.80 -23.87
C ASP A 418 14.75 -5.02 -23.29
N ASN A 419 15.09 -5.20 -22.00
CA ASN A 419 16.19 -4.48 -21.33
C ASN A 419 16.09 -2.95 -21.50
N ASP A 420 14.93 -2.36 -21.20
CA ASP A 420 14.63 -0.93 -21.40
C ASP A 420 14.63 -0.45 -22.87
N SER A 421 14.64 -1.37 -23.84
CA SER A 421 14.39 -1.03 -25.24
C SER A 421 12.90 -0.81 -25.48
N TYR A 422 12.59 0.30 -26.15
CA TYR A 422 11.21 0.71 -26.44
C TYR A 422 10.62 0.03 -27.67
N HIS A 423 11.34 -0.89 -28.33
CA HIS A 423 10.92 -1.47 -29.61
C HIS A 423 9.59 -2.23 -29.53
N ARG A 424 9.39 -3.15 -28.58
CA ARG A 424 8.10 -3.85 -28.43
C ARG A 424 6.99 -2.95 -27.91
N ALA A 425 7.29 -2.04 -26.98
CA ALA A 425 6.30 -1.11 -26.43
C ALA A 425 5.72 -0.18 -27.51
N VAL A 426 6.54 0.30 -28.44
CA VAL A 426 6.09 1.16 -29.54
C VAL A 426 5.18 0.42 -30.52
N ARG A 427 5.35 -0.89 -30.73
CA ARG A 427 4.43 -1.70 -31.54
C ARG A 427 3.03 -1.75 -30.93
N VAL A 428 2.92 -1.75 -29.60
CA VAL A 428 1.64 -1.66 -28.90
C VAL A 428 0.99 -0.30 -29.18
N TYR A 429 1.75 0.81 -29.13
CA TYR A 429 1.21 2.14 -29.46
C TYR A 429 0.73 2.22 -30.91
N LEU A 430 1.48 1.61 -31.85
CA LEU A 430 1.10 1.52 -33.25
C LEU A 430 -0.20 0.71 -33.43
N PHE A 431 -0.32 -0.45 -32.77
CA PHE A 431 -1.55 -1.25 -32.79
C PHE A 431 -2.75 -0.43 -32.30
N LEU A 432 -2.62 0.26 -31.17
CA LEU A 432 -3.70 1.10 -30.64
C LEU A 432 -4.06 2.24 -31.61
N ALA A 433 -3.06 2.89 -32.21
CA ALA A 433 -3.30 3.96 -33.18
C ALA A 433 -4.03 3.43 -34.44
N ALA A 434 -3.63 2.25 -34.95
CA ALA A 434 -4.30 1.61 -36.08
C ALA A 434 -5.75 1.22 -35.74
N SER A 435 -5.98 0.62 -34.55
CA SER A 435 -7.32 0.25 -34.09
C SER A 435 -8.25 1.45 -33.91
N SER A 436 -7.71 2.64 -33.59
CA SER A 436 -8.52 3.85 -33.49
C SER A 436 -9.15 4.29 -34.82
N MET A 437 -8.69 3.78 -35.97
CA MET A 437 -9.22 4.12 -37.28
C MET A 437 -10.42 3.29 -37.72
N LEU A 438 -10.79 2.25 -36.97
CA LEU A 438 -11.86 1.31 -37.31
C LEU A 438 -13.28 1.84 -36.99
N CYS A 439 -13.51 3.15 -37.05
CA CYS A 439 -14.82 3.74 -36.72
C CYS A 439 -15.71 3.94 -37.95
N ASP A 440 -16.88 3.29 -37.94
CA ASP A 440 -17.92 3.43 -38.96
C ASP A 440 -19.07 4.36 -38.52
N GLU A 441 -19.74 4.94 -39.51
CA GLU A 441 -21.00 5.72 -39.42
C GLU A 441 -21.00 6.93 -38.46
N LEU A 442 -20.20 7.95 -38.77
CA LEU A 442 -20.17 9.24 -38.04
C LEU A 442 -20.87 10.39 -38.78
N GLY A 443 -21.76 10.10 -39.74
CA GLY A 443 -22.32 11.07 -40.69
C GLY A 443 -23.03 12.27 -40.04
N LEU A 444 -23.70 12.08 -38.91
CA LEU A 444 -24.38 13.17 -38.17
C LEU A 444 -23.41 14.15 -37.50
N LEU A 445 -22.23 13.65 -37.12
CA LEU A 445 -21.18 14.44 -36.49
C LEU A 445 -20.47 15.37 -37.49
N GLN A 446 -20.70 15.16 -38.80
CA GLN A 446 -20.21 16.00 -39.87
C GLN A 446 -21.02 17.29 -40.05
N TRP A 447 -22.22 17.40 -39.47
CA TRP A 447 -23.08 18.54 -39.72
C TRP A 447 -22.51 19.86 -39.21
N THR A 448 -22.68 20.90 -40.03
CA THR A 448 -22.35 22.28 -39.68
C THR A 448 -23.36 22.86 -38.70
N ARG A 449 -22.99 23.93 -37.98
CA ARG A 449 -23.87 24.61 -37.02
C ARG A 449 -25.22 25.00 -37.63
N LYS A 450 -25.20 25.57 -38.84
CA LYS A 450 -26.42 25.93 -39.58
C LYS A 450 -27.31 24.72 -39.83
N ARG A 451 -26.75 23.64 -40.40
CA ARG A 451 -27.50 22.43 -40.73
C ARG A 451 -28.11 21.77 -39.47
N ARG A 452 -27.39 21.80 -38.35
CA ARG A 452 -27.86 21.27 -37.06
C ARG A 452 -28.98 22.12 -36.45
N LEU A 453 -28.93 23.45 -36.55
CA LEU A 453 -30.01 24.29 -36.04
C LEU A 453 -31.27 24.20 -36.90
N THR A 454 -31.12 24.05 -38.23
CA THR A 454 -32.24 24.01 -39.16
C THR A 454 -32.93 22.65 -39.25
N TYR A 455 -32.17 21.55 -39.33
CA TYR A 455 -32.73 20.20 -39.54
C TYR A 455 -32.49 19.24 -38.37
N GLY A 456 -31.75 19.68 -37.35
CA GLY A 456 -31.35 18.84 -36.22
C GLY A 456 -32.52 18.28 -35.42
N PRO A 457 -33.47 19.11 -34.93
CA PRO A 457 -34.55 18.63 -34.08
C PRO A 457 -35.39 17.54 -34.75
N GLU A 458 -35.79 17.76 -36.00
CA GLU A 458 -36.67 16.84 -36.75
C GLU A 458 -35.97 15.52 -37.11
N ILE A 459 -34.73 15.57 -37.61
CA ILE A 459 -34.00 14.35 -37.98
C ILE A 459 -33.55 13.58 -36.74
N ILE A 460 -33.09 14.25 -35.68
CA ILE A 460 -32.72 13.59 -34.41
C ILE A 460 -33.94 12.94 -33.78
N ASP A 461 -35.11 13.58 -33.78
CA ASP A 461 -36.31 12.99 -33.23
C ASP A 461 -36.82 11.82 -34.10
N ASN A 462 -36.68 11.91 -35.43
CA ASN A 462 -37.00 10.79 -36.33
C ASN A 462 -36.04 9.60 -36.12
N MET A 463 -34.73 9.81 -36.00
CA MET A 463 -33.78 8.73 -35.67
C MET A 463 -34.01 8.18 -34.26
N ARG A 464 -34.41 9.03 -33.32
CA ARG A 464 -34.78 8.61 -31.96
C ARG A 464 -36.03 7.74 -31.99
N GLN A 465 -37.06 8.11 -32.73
CA GLN A 465 -38.25 7.28 -32.92
C GLN A 465 -37.91 5.98 -33.65
N HIS A 466 -37.09 6.04 -34.70
CA HIS A 466 -36.68 4.87 -35.46
C HIS A 466 -35.84 3.89 -34.61
N SER A 467 -34.97 4.40 -33.72
CA SER A 467 -34.15 3.55 -32.85
C SER A 467 -34.89 3.05 -31.60
N LEU A 468 -35.73 3.88 -30.99
CA LEU A 468 -36.39 3.55 -29.72
C LEU A 468 -37.78 2.92 -29.89
N VAL A 469 -38.43 3.09 -31.04
CA VAL A 469 -39.80 2.61 -31.28
C VAL A 469 -39.84 1.57 -32.39
N THR A 470 -39.28 1.84 -33.59
CA THR A 470 -39.39 0.89 -34.72
C THR A 470 -38.36 -0.25 -34.65
N HIS A 471 -37.14 0.03 -34.15
CA HIS A 471 -36.07 -0.96 -33.97
C HIS A 471 -35.58 -1.09 -32.53
N GLU A 472 -36.48 -0.97 -31.55
CA GLU A 472 -36.15 -1.05 -30.12
C GLU A 472 -35.28 -2.27 -29.79
N ARG A 473 -35.64 -3.44 -30.33
CA ARG A 473 -34.92 -4.71 -30.09
C ARG A 473 -33.47 -4.65 -30.60
N ARG A 474 -33.22 -4.05 -31.77
CA ARG A 474 -31.86 -3.94 -32.35
C ARG A 474 -31.01 -2.97 -31.53
N SER A 475 -31.54 -1.79 -31.21
CA SER A 475 -30.84 -0.80 -30.39
C SER A 475 -30.56 -1.30 -28.97
N TRP A 476 -31.50 -2.04 -28.38
CA TRP A 476 -31.32 -2.69 -27.09
C TRP A 476 -30.20 -3.73 -27.14
N TRP A 477 -30.19 -4.63 -28.12
CA TRP A 477 -29.12 -5.63 -28.27
C TRP A 477 -27.74 -5.01 -28.51
N ILE A 478 -27.65 -3.94 -29.32
CA ILE A 478 -26.39 -3.20 -29.50
C ILE A 478 -25.89 -2.67 -28.16
N SER A 479 -26.77 -2.00 -27.39
CA SER A 479 -26.38 -1.46 -26.09
C SER A 479 -25.98 -2.58 -25.12
N VAL A 480 -26.70 -3.70 -25.07
CA VAL A 480 -26.38 -4.86 -24.22
C VAL A 480 -25.03 -5.47 -24.62
N CYS A 481 -24.76 -5.64 -25.91
CA CYS A 481 -23.47 -6.16 -26.39
C CYS A 481 -22.32 -5.23 -26.00
N CYS A 482 -22.47 -3.91 -26.18
CA CYS A 482 -21.47 -2.93 -25.80
C CYS A 482 -21.24 -2.86 -24.28
N PHE A 483 -22.31 -2.88 -23.47
CA PHE A 483 -22.19 -2.95 -22.01
C PHE A 483 -21.57 -4.28 -21.55
N SER A 484 -21.90 -5.40 -22.20
CA SER A 484 -21.27 -6.69 -21.89
C SER A 484 -19.79 -6.69 -22.23
N ALA A 485 -19.40 -6.13 -23.38
CA ALA A 485 -18.00 -5.95 -23.76
C ALA A 485 -17.26 -5.05 -22.77
N LEU A 486 -17.91 -3.97 -22.29
CA LEU A 486 -17.37 -3.10 -21.26
C LEU A 486 -17.17 -3.87 -19.94
N ILE A 487 -18.15 -4.65 -19.49
CA ILE A 487 -18.03 -5.48 -18.28
C ILE A 487 -16.89 -6.50 -18.43
N LEU A 488 -16.73 -7.11 -19.61
CA LEU A 488 -15.59 -8.02 -19.88
C LEU A 488 -14.24 -7.30 -19.87
N LEU A 489 -14.16 -6.07 -20.39
CA LEU A 489 -12.95 -5.24 -20.31
C LEU A 489 -12.63 -4.93 -18.85
N LEU A 490 -13.65 -4.57 -18.07
CA LEU A 490 -13.52 -4.29 -16.64
C LEU A 490 -13.00 -5.51 -15.91
N THR A 491 -13.68 -6.66 -16.01
CA THR A 491 -13.26 -7.90 -15.33
C THR A 491 -11.86 -8.34 -15.76
N ARG A 492 -11.47 -8.16 -17.02
CA ARG A 492 -10.09 -8.39 -17.45
C ARG A 492 -9.10 -7.45 -16.79
N GLY A 493 -9.40 -6.15 -16.71
CA GLY A 493 -8.62 -5.19 -15.93
C GLY A 493 -8.48 -5.59 -14.46
N TYR A 494 -9.58 -6.00 -13.82
CA TYR A 494 -9.59 -6.53 -12.46
C TYR A 494 -8.71 -7.76 -12.31
N THR A 495 -8.82 -8.75 -13.20
CA THR A 495 -8.01 -9.99 -13.12
C THR A 495 -6.54 -9.73 -13.39
N ALA A 496 -6.19 -8.79 -14.28
CA ALA A 496 -4.80 -8.41 -14.55
C ALA A 496 -4.15 -7.79 -13.31
N VAL A 497 -4.90 -6.94 -12.59
CA VAL A 497 -4.45 -6.37 -11.31
C VAL A 497 -4.47 -7.41 -10.20
N TYR A 498 -5.50 -8.25 -10.09
CA TYR A 498 -5.60 -9.28 -9.04
C TYR A 498 -4.49 -10.32 -9.14
N LYS A 499 -4.07 -10.68 -10.36
CA LYS A 499 -2.92 -11.58 -10.60
C LYS A 499 -1.57 -10.92 -10.26
N MET A 500 -1.56 -9.61 -9.98
CA MET A 500 -0.38 -8.80 -9.64
C MET A 500 -0.46 -8.07 -8.28
N MET A 501 -1.63 -7.99 -7.62
CA MET A 501 -1.73 -7.51 -6.24
C MET A 501 -0.96 -8.48 -5.36
N LEU A 502 -0.17 -7.91 -4.43
CA LEU A 502 0.81 -8.61 -3.60
C LEU A 502 0.37 -10.05 -3.36
N PRO A 503 1.12 -11.06 -3.87
CA PRO A 503 0.86 -12.44 -3.54
C PRO A 503 0.53 -12.53 -2.05
N SER A 504 -0.49 -13.29 -1.68
CA SER A 504 -0.78 -13.62 -0.28
C SER A 504 0.50 -13.92 0.49
N GLU A 505 1.44 -14.58 -0.18
CA GLU A 505 2.80 -14.91 0.20
C GLU A 505 3.63 -13.69 0.62
N LEU A 506 3.51 -12.52 -0.03
CA LEU A 506 4.20 -11.30 0.42
C LEU A 506 3.59 -10.71 1.69
N ILE A 507 2.27 -10.73 1.82
CA ILE A 507 1.61 -10.26 3.06
C ILE A 507 2.00 -11.20 4.21
N LEU A 508 1.97 -12.51 3.97
CA LEU A 508 2.42 -13.52 4.91
C LEU A 508 3.92 -13.36 5.23
N ASN A 509 4.77 -13.10 4.23
CA ASN A 509 6.19 -12.81 4.44
C ASN A 509 6.41 -11.56 5.30
N VAL A 510 5.61 -10.51 5.15
CA VAL A 510 5.68 -9.32 6.02
C VAL A 510 5.31 -9.68 7.45
N VAL A 511 4.27 -10.51 7.65
CA VAL A 511 3.86 -11.00 8.98
C VAL A 511 4.94 -11.89 9.59
N GLU A 512 5.56 -12.77 8.81
CA GLU A 512 6.68 -13.63 9.24
C GLU A 512 7.95 -12.81 9.56
N SER A 513 8.21 -11.77 8.79
CA SER A 513 9.35 -10.85 8.99
C SER A 513 9.21 -9.95 10.22
N LEU A 514 8.06 -9.97 10.91
CA LEU A 514 7.93 -9.32 12.22
C LEU A 514 8.81 -10.00 13.27
N ILE A 515 9.13 -11.28 13.10
CA ILE A 515 10.05 -12.00 13.98
C ILE A 515 11.48 -11.81 13.45
N PRO A 516 12.39 -11.22 14.23
CA PRO A 516 13.80 -11.11 13.86
C PRO A 516 14.44 -12.51 13.76
N PRO A 517 15.55 -12.66 13.01
CA PRO A 517 16.21 -13.95 12.81
C PRO A 517 16.67 -14.63 14.10
N ASN A 518 17.02 -13.85 15.13
CA ASN A 518 17.38 -14.32 16.46
C ASN A 518 16.36 -13.78 17.48
N PRO A 519 15.20 -14.42 17.65
CA PRO A 519 14.21 -13.97 18.63
C PRO A 519 14.66 -14.32 20.06
N PRO A 520 14.24 -13.52 21.07
CA PRO A 520 14.35 -13.90 22.47
C PRO A 520 13.51 -15.16 22.76
N VAL A 521 13.65 -15.72 23.95
CA VAL A 521 12.96 -16.96 24.35
C VAL A 521 11.44 -16.84 24.19
N ALA A 522 10.85 -15.73 24.64
CA ALA A 522 9.46 -15.40 24.37
C ALA A 522 9.24 -13.89 24.41
N TYR A 523 8.38 -13.36 23.55
CA TYR A 523 7.96 -11.96 23.64
C TYR A 523 6.88 -11.78 24.73
N PRO A 524 7.05 -10.80 25.64
CA PRO A 524 6.02 -10.51 26.64
C PRO A 524 4.76 -9.93 26.00
N ARG A 525 3.64 -9.97 26.74
CA ARG A 525 2.34 -9.46 26.29
C ARG A 525 2.35 -7.96 25.94
N SER A 526 3.17 -7.18 26.63
CA SER A 526 3.36 -5.75 26.40
C SER A 526 4.21 -5.43 25.17
N HIS A 527 4.88 -6.41 24.57
CA HIS A 527 5.77 -6.18 23.44
C HIS A 527 4.99 -5.79 22.17
N SER A 528 5.55 -4.86 21.40
CA SER A 528 4.93 -4.34 20.17
C SER A 528 4.65 -5.46 19.15
N ILE A 529 5.56 -6.42 19.01
CA ILE A 529 5.39 -7.60 18.14
C ILE A 529 4.17 -8.42 18.57
N THR A 530 4.04 -8.73 19.86
CA THR A 530 2.92 -9.52 20.40
C THR A 530 1.58 -8.82 20.17
N GLN A 531 1.50 -7.51 20.44
CA GLN A 531 0.29 -6.72 20.19
C GLN A 531 -0.05 -6.62 18.68
N THR A 532 0.98 -6.52 17.83
CA THR A 532 0.81 -6.47 16.38
C THR A 532 0.30 -7.79 15.84
N LEU A 533 0.89 -8.92 16.25
CA LEU A 533 0.44 -10.26 15.87
C LEU A 533 -0.98 -10.54 16.38
N LEU A 534 -1.30 -10.14 17.61
CA LEU A 534 -2.66 -10.25 18.15
C LEU A 534 -3.66 -9.45 17.29
N SER A 535 -3.32 -8.22 16.92
CA SER A 535 -4.15 -7.39 16.05
C SER A 535 -4.33 -8.05 14.67
N LEU A 536 -3.24 -8.51 14.05
CA LEU A 536 -3.27 -9.22 12.76
C LEU A 536 -4.08 -10.52 12.82
N SER A 537 -4.17 -11.15 14.00
CA SER A 537 -4.99 -12.33 14.22
C SER A 537 -6.50 -12.06 14.14
N LEU A 538 -6.90 -10.81 14.40
CA LEU A 538 -8.29 -10.36 14.46
C LEU A 538 -8.75 -9.64 13.18
N VAL A 539 -7.83 -9.15 12.34
CA VAL A 539 -8.15 -8.31 11.16
C VAL A 539 -8.69 -9.10 9.97
N SER A 540 -8.06 -10.22 9.58
CA SER A 540 -8.43 -10.96 8.36
C SER A 540 -8.16 -12.45 8.47
N LYS A 541 -8.97 -13.28 7.79
CA LYS A 541 -8.77 -14.73 7.72
C LYS A 541 -7.41 -15.12 7.12
N LEU A 542 -6.87 -14.31 6.19
CA LEU A 542 -5.59 -14.58 5.54
C LEU A 542 -4.43 -14.46 6.54
N THR A 543 -4.35 -13.34 7.28
CA THR A 543 -3.29 -13.08 8.26
C THR A 543 -3.50 -13.84 9.57
N SER A 544 -4.74 -14.22 9.88
CA SER A 544 -5.09 -14.82 11.17
C SER A 544 -4.39 -16.14 11.43
N LYS A 545 -4.24 -16.99 10.41
CA LYS A 545 -3.58 -18.29 10.55
C LYS A 545 -2.10 -18.13 10.91
N THR A 546 -1.33 -17.43 10.09
CA THR A 546 0.11 -17.21 10.29
C THR A 546 0.40 -16.40 11.55
N ALA A 547 -0.40 -15.37 11.86
CA ALA A 547 -0.22 -14.61 13.08
C ALA A 547 -0.43 -15.46 14.35
N LYS A 548 -1.41 -16.38 14.36
CA LYS A 548 -1.62 -17.31 15.48
C LYS A 548 -0.47 -18.30 15.61
N GLU A 549 0.01 -18.85 14.50
CA GLU A 549 1.18 -19.75 14.49
C GLU A 549 2.41 -19.06 15.08
N LEU A 550 2.70 -17.81 14.71
CA LEU A 550 3.81 -17.03 15.26
C LEU A 550 3.62 -16.67 16.75
N LEU A 551 2.40 -16.38 17.19
CA LEU A 551 2.08 -16.15 18.61
C LEU A 551 2.40 -17.39 19.45
N TYR A 552 1.94 -18.57 19.03
CA TYR A 552 2.23 -19.82 19.76
C TYR A 552 3.70 -20.22 19.68
N LYS A 553 4.40 -19.84 18.62
CA LYS A 553 5.80 -20.19 18.42
C LYS A 553 6.76 -19.33 19.25
N HIS A 554 6.48 -18.02 19.38
CA HIS A 554 7.43 -17.02 19.91
C HIS A 554 6.88 -16.15 21.05
N CYS A 555 5.60 -16.24 21.42
CA CYS A 555 4.98 -15.34 22.41
C CYS A 555 4.34 -16.08 23.59
N LEU A 556 4.77 -17.31 23.89
CA LEU A 556 4.32 -18.05 25.08
C LEU A 556 5.02 -17.53 26.34
N TYR A 557 4.49 -16.42 26.85
CA TYR A 557 4.89 -15.79 28.10
C TYR A 557 3.86 -16.12 29.19
N ILE A 558 4.17 -17.10 30.03
CA ILE A 558 3.28 -17.59 31.10
C ILE A 558 3.75 -17.00 32.42
N ASP A 559 3.08 -15.94 32.87
CA ASP A 559 3.43 -15.12 34.04
C ASP A 559 2.50 -15.32 35.24
N SER A 560 1.51 -16.20 35.10
CA SER A 560 0.44 -16.36 36.07
C SER A 560 -0.27 -17.70 35.90
N GLU A 561 -0.87 -18.19 36.99
CA GLU A 561 -1.75 -19.36 36.98
C GLU A 561 -2.89 -19.20 35.96
N HIS A 562 -3.52 -18.02 35.91
CA HIS A 562 -4.62 -17.79 34.98
C HIS A 562 -4.19 -17.93 33.51
N CYS A 563 -2.93 -17.58 33.18
CA CYS A 563 -2.38 -17.75 31.85
C CYS A 563 -2.31 -19.23 31.44
N ILE A 564 -1.75 -20.09 32.30
CA ILE A 564 -1.55 -21.51 31.97
C ILE A 564 -2.90 -22.24 31.91
N LEU A 565 -3.85 -21.88 32.77
CA LEU A 565 -5.21 -22.42 32.75
C LEU A 565 -5.96 -22.06 31.46
N SER A 566 -5.91 -20.78 31.06
CA SER A 566 -6.58 -20.30 29.84
C SER A 566 -6.00 -20.95 28.58
N LEU A 567 -4.68 -21.15 28.53
CA LEU A 567 -4.01 -21.83 27.43
C LEU A 567 -4.49 -23.28 27.26
N MET A 568 -4.74 -23.99 28.38
CA MET A 568 -5.16 -25.39 28.36
C MET A 568 -6.66 -25.56 28.07
N GLN A 569 -7.52 -24.60 28.42
CA GLN A 569 -8.96 -24.67 28.16
C GLN A 569 -9.34 -24.41 26.70
N GLN A 570 -8.59 -23.59 25.96
CA GLN A 570 -9.00 -23.14 24.63
C GLN A 570 -8.57 -24.05 23.46
N GLN A 571 -7.78 -25.10 23.69
CA GLN A 571 -7.12 -25.85 22.61
C GLN A 571 -7.12 -27.38 22.81
N ASN A 572 -7.73 -28.08 21.84
CA ASN A 572 -7.61 -29.53 21.63
C ASN A 572 -6.47 -29.92 20.65
N GLY A 573 -5.69 -28.96 20.12
CA GLY A 573 -4.62 -29.20 19.16
C GLY A 573 -3.20 -29.18 19.75
N ASN A 574 -2.22 -29.70 19.00
CA ASN A 574 -0.79 -29.64 19.34
C ASN A 574 -0.27 -28.20 19.19
N ILE A 575 0.49 -27.75 20.20
CA ILE A 575 1.19 -26.46 20.19
C ILE A 575 2.64 -26.77 19.81
N HIS A 576 3.24 -25.99 18.91
CA HIS A 576 4.64 -26.18 18.49
C HIS A 576 5.51 -24.98 18.89
N PRO A 577 5.71 -24.73 20.21
CA PRO A 577 6.49 -23.59 20.65
C PRO A 577 7.98 -23.81 20.38
N SER A 578 8.68 -22.73 19.99
CA SER A 578 10.14 -22.72 19.93
C SER A 578 10.76 -22.29 21.27
N GLY A 579 10.10 -21.39 21.99
CA GLY A 579 10.52 -20.93 23.30
C GLY A 579 9.35 -20.64 24.24
N ILE A 580 9.58 -20.86 25.54
CA ILE A 580 8.61 -20.62 26.61
C ILE A 580 9.29 -19.87 27.75
N PHE A 581 8.63 -18.82 28.24
CA PHE A 581 8.88 -18.25 29.55
C PHE A 581 7.83 -18.77 30.54
N LEU A 582 8.29 -19.35 31.65
CA LEU A 582 7.42 -20.02 32.63
C LEU A 582 7.65 -19.47 34.04
N ALA A 583 6.67 -18.70 34.52
CA ALA A 583 6.59 -18.13 35.86
C ALA A 583 5.14 -18.17 36.39
N PRO A 584 4.49 -19.35 36.50
CA PRO A 584 3.06 -19.41 36.79
C PRO A 584 2.71 -19.15 38.27
N PHE A 585 3.69 -19.20 39.17
CA PHE A 585 3.48 -19.09 40.62
C PHE A 585 3.56 -17.62 41.07
N SER A 586 2.44 -17.03 41.49
CA SER A 586 2.32 -15.60 41.77
C SER A 586 2.78 -15.17 43.17
N GLU A 587 2.81 -16.11 44.13
CA GLU A 587 3.11 -15.83 45.55
C GLU A 587 4.44 -16.43 46.02
N GLY A 588 5.25 -16.99 45.11
CA GLY A 588 6.50 -17.67 45.48
C GLY A 588 6.29 -19.05 46.13
N ASP A 589 5.06 -19.57 46.13
CA ASP A 589 4.70 -20.88 46.68
C ASP A 589 4.59 -21.95 45.58
N LEU A 590 5.34 -23.05 45.72
CA LEU A 590 5.31 -24.20 44.82
C LEU A 590 4.15 -25.18 45.12
N ASN A 591 3.50 -25.09 46.29
CA ASN A 591 2.44 -26.01 46.75
C ASN A 591 1.09 -25.82 46.05
N GLN A 592 1.10 -25.78 44.72
CA GLN A 592 -0.08 -25.60 43.87
C GLN A 592 -0.24 -26.80 42.92
N PRO A 593 -0.90 -27.89 43.34
CA PRO A 593 -1.01 -29.13 42.56
C PRO A 593 -1.63 -28.93 41.17
N GLU A 594 -2.60 -28.02 41.03
CA GLU A 594 -3.23 -27.72 39.75
C GLU A 594 -2.23 -27.12 38.75
N VAL A 595 -1.42 -26.16 39.18
CA VAL A 595 -0.41 -25.52 38.34
C VAL A 595 0.64 -26.53 37.90
N VAL A 596 1.14 -27.34 38.84
CA VAL A 596 2.13 -28.40 38.56
C VAL A 596 1.60 -29.42 37.54
N ASN A 597 0.36 -29.86 37.68
CA ASN A 597 -0.26 -30.78 36.72
C ASN A 597 -0.41 -30.14 35.33
N ARG A 598 -0.70 -28.83 35.26
CA ARG A 598 -0.76 -28.09 33.98
C ARG A 598 0.62 -27.93 33.34
N ILE A 599 1.68 -27.73 34.12
CA ILE A 599 3.06 -27.75 33.62
C ILE A 599 3.40 -29.14 33.03
N ASN A 600 2.99 -30.22 33.70
CA ASN A 600 3.17 -31.57 33.18
C ASN A 600 2.39 -31.78 31.86
N GLN A 601 1.17 -31.28 31.75
CA GLN A 601 0.40 -31.33 30.49
C GLN A 601 1.04 -30.47 29.38
N LEU A 602 1.53 -29.28 29.71
CA LEU A 602 2.21 -28.39 28.76
C LEU A 602 3.48 -29.05 28.21
N SER A 603 4.29 -29.68 29.06
CA SER A 603 5.49 -30.40 28.62
C SER A 603 5.16 -31.57 27.69
N TYR A 604 4.04 -32.29 27.89
CA TYR A 604 3.55 -33.29 26.91
C TYR A 604 3.17 -32.70 25.55
N ARG A 605 2.71 -31.44 25.51
CA ARG A 605 2.35 -30.79 24.24
C ARG A 605 3.55 -30.16 23.55
N ALA A 606 4.55 -29.71 24.31
CA ALA A 606 5.67 -28.93 23.81
C ALA A 606 6.96 -29.75 23.54
N PHE A 607 7.06 -31.00 24.01
CA PHE A 607 8.33 -31.76 24.02
C PHE A 607 9.00 -31.91 22.64
N GLU A 608 8.25 -31.96 21.54
CA GLU A 608 8.82 -32.16 20.20
C GLU A 608 9.48 -30.91 19.61
N SER A 609 9.00 -29.72 19.97
CA SER A 609 9.41 -28.47 19.30
C SER A 609 10.16 -27.49 20.20
N LEU A 610 10.06 -27.63 21.52
CA LEU A 610 10.63 -26.68 22.47
C LEU A 610 12.15 -26.78 22.47
N THR A 611 12.83 -25.70 22.10
CA THR A 611 14.29 -25.61 22.08
C THR A 611 14.84 -24.60 23.09
N LYS A 612 14.04 -23.62 23.52
CA LYS A 612 14.42 -22.58 24.48
C LYS A 612 13.48 -22.54 25.68
N LEU A 613 14.01 -22.48 26.89
CA LEU A 613 13.18 -22.42 28.09
C LEU A 613 13.81 -21.51 29.14
N VAL A 614 13.02 -20.56 29.64
CA VAL A 614 13.37 -19.74 30.80
C VAL A 614 12.33 -20.00 31.87
N ILE A 615 12.78 -20.38 33.07
CA ILE A 615 11.91 -20.59 34.22
C ILE A 615 12.22 -19.54 35.29
N ASN A 616 11.16 -18.99 35.87
CA ASN A 616 11.22 -18.13 37.04
C ASN A 616 10.22 -18.72 38.06
N MET A 617 10.65 -19.83 38.67
CA MET A 617 9.84 -20.63 39.58
C MET A 617 10.58 -20.82 40.90
N PRO A 618 9.89 -20.81 42.05
CA PRO A 618 10.50 -20.91 43.36
C PRO A 618 10.73 -22.38 43.76
N LEU A 619 11.58 -23.12 43.06
CA LEU A 619 11.70 -24.58 43.29
C LEU A 619 12.33 -24.92 44.66
N ARG A 620 13.05 -23.95 45.25
CA ARG A 620 13.59 -24.02 46.62
C ARG A 620 12.59 -23.60 47.72
N SER A 621 11.34 -23.29 47.38
CA SER A 621 10.28 -23.02 48.39
C SER A 621 9.67 -24.28 49.00
N LEU A 622 9.93 -25.46 48.40
CA LEU A 622 9.40 -26.75 48.85
C LEU A 622 10.52 -27.78 48.80
N TYR A 623 11.01 -28.23 49.95
CA TYR A 623 12.07 -29.23 50.02
C TYR A 623 11.53 -30.68 49.89
N PRO A 624 12.38 -31.67 49.53
CA PRO A 624 11.94 -33.07 49.36
C PRO A 624 11.16 -33.65 50.55
N GLU A 625 11.57 -33.32 51.77
CA GLU A 625 10.96 -33.75 53.02
C GLU A 625 9.60 -33.08 53.33
N GLU A 626 9.32 -31.95 52.68
CA GLU A 626 8.08 -31.18 52.83
C GLU A 626 7.05 -31.48 51.70
N ASP A 627 7.44 -32.24 50.67
CA ASP A 627 6.61 -32.51 49.48
C ASP A 627 5.53 -33.59 49.71
N GLU A 628 4.58 -33.32 50.60
CA GLU A 628 3.46 -34.21 50.91
C GLU A 628 2.60 -34.55 49.67
N ASN A 629 2.52 -33.62 48.71
CA ASN A 629 1.68 -33.72 47.52
C ASN A 629 2.39 -34.35 46.31
N GLN A 630 3.65 -34.78 46.45
CA GLN A 630 4.45 -35.40 45.38
C GLN A 630 4.56 -34.51 44.13
N LEU A 631 4.69 -33.19 44.33
CA LEU A 631 4.78 -32.19 43.27
C LEU A 631 6.15 -32.21 42.59
N ARG A 632 7.24 -32.40 43.34
CA ARG A 632 8.62 -32.43 42.83
C ARG A 632 8.83 -33.61 41.86
N PRO A 633 8.40 -34.84 42.14
CA PRO A 633 8.44 -35.94 41.16
C PRO A 633 7.71 -35.62 39.86
N VAL A 634 6.55 -34.95 39.92
CA VAL A 634 5.78 -34.58 38.73
C VAL A 634 6.52 -33.52 37.91
N LEU A 635 7.09 -32.49 38.55
CA LEU A 635 7.91 -31.48 37.88
C LEU A 635 9.18 -32.10 37.28
N ARG A 636 9.89 -32.94 38.05
CA ARG A 636 11.07 -33.68 37.60
C ARG A 636 10.77 -34.48 36.34
N ALA A 637 9.66 -35.22 36.31
CA ALA A 637 9.21 -35.96 35.14
C ALA A 637 8.81 -35.05 33.96
N ALA A 638 8.19 -33.90 34.23
CA ALA A 638 7.80 -32.93 33.20
C ALA A 638 9.02 -32.32 32.49
N PHE A 639 10.02 -31.85 33.23
CA PHE A 639 11.23 -31.25 32.67
C PHE A 639 12.18 -32.29 32.04
N SER A 640 12.28 -33.50 32.61
CA SER A 640 13.08 -34.59 32.03
C SER A 640 12.61 -35.00 30.63
N ARG A 641 11.34 -34.75 30.29
CA ARG A 641 10.75 -35.03 28.98
C ARG A 641 11.25 -34.10 27.87
N LEU A 642 11.77 -32.93 28.21
CA LEU A 642 12.11 -31.85 27.26
C LEU A 642 13.49 -32.05 26.62
N THR A 643 13.72 -33.21 26.00
CA THR A 643 15.03 -33.63 25.50
C THR A 643 15.56 -32.84 24.29
N ASN A 644 14.70 -32.03 23.64
CA ASN A 644 15.05 -31.16 22.52
C ASN A 644 15.57 -29.78 22.93
N LEU A 645 15.66 -29.48 24.23
CA LEU A 645 16.18 -28.19 24.71
C LEU A 645 17.64 -27.96 24.29
N GLU A 646 17.88 -26.78 23.73
CA GLU A 646 19.19 -26.27 23.33
C GLU A 646 19.64 -25.11 24.25
N GLU A 647 18.71 -24.31 24.75
CA GLU A 647 18.97 -23.18 25.64
C GLU A 647 18.07 -23.26 26.88
N PHE A 648 18.66 -23.23 28.06
CA PHE A 648 17.93 -23.24 29.33
C PHE A 648 18.46 -22.19 30.31
N CYS A 649 17.54 -21.51 31.00
CA CYS A 649 17.83 -20.59 32.08
C CYS A 649 16.87 -20.81 33.25
N SER A 650 17.42 -21.04 34.45
CA SER A 650 16.68 -20.97 35.71
C SER A 650 17.04 -19.70 36.46
N VAL A 651 16.03 -18.86 36.70
CA VAL A 651 16.22 -17.51 37.26
C VAL A 651 16.36 -17.52 38.78
N GLN A 652 15.69 -18.44 39.48
CA GLN A 652 15.64 -18.43 40.96
C GLN A 652 16.54 -19.45 41.64
N ASP A 653 17.00 -20.47 40.90
CA ASP A 653 17.78 -21.60 41.43
C ASP A 653 18.51 -22.34 40.29
N GLU A 654 19.05 -23.52 40.60
CA GLU A 654 19.80 -24.40 39.71
C GLU A 654 18.95 -25.51 39.04
N LEU A 655 17.62 -25.34 38.98
CA LEU A 655 16.61 -26.36 38.66
C LEU A 655 16.51 -27.42 39.76
N TYR A 656 16.33 -26.97 41.00
CA TYR A 656 16.30 -27.82 42.19
C TYR A 656 15.05 -28.72 42.25
N LEU A 657 15.16 -29.93 41.70
CA LEU A 657 14.07 -30.92 41.59
C LEU A 657 14.50 -32.32 42.09
N GLY A 658 15.37 -32.40 43.09
CA GLY A 658 15.66 -33.66 43.81
C GLY A 658 14.43 -34.14 44.58
N THR A 659 14.18 -35.44 44.63
CA THR A 659 13.02 -36.06 45.28
C THR A 659 13.39 -36.80 46.57
N VAL A 660 14.68 -36.87 46.87
CA VAL A 660 15.29 -37.49 48.05
C VAL A 660 16.25 -36.50 48.69
N GLU A 661 16.49 -36.63 50.01
CA GLU A 661 17.41 -35.76 50.76
C GLU A 661 18.86 -35.91 50.29
N ASP A 662 19.27 -37.12 49.91
CA ASP A 662 20.61 -37.39 49.43
C ASP A 662 20.73 -36.93 47.97
N ASP A 663 21.77 -36.13 47.66
CA ASP A 663 22.16 -35.64 46.33
C ASP A 663 22.57 -36.73 45.31
N SER A 664 22.10 -37.95 45.55
CA SER A 664 22.20 -39.15 44.72
C SER A 664 21.51 -39.01 43.35
N GLU A 665 20.52 -38.14 43.23
CA GLU A 665 19.81 -37.92 41.98
C GLU A 665 20.55 -36.93 41.08
N PRO A 666 20.78 -37.24 39.79
CA PRO A 666 21.43 -36.31 38.89
C PRO A 666 20.54 -35.10 38.58
N ALA A 667 21.17 -33.96 38.30
CA ALA A 667 20.49 -32.75 37.89
C ALA A 667 19.63 -32.96 36.62
N VAL A 668 18.41 -32.43 36.60
CA VAL A 668 17.43 -32.72 35.53
C VAL A 668 17.92 -32.27 34.14
N TRP A 669 18.61 -31.13 34.08
CA TRP A 669 19.13 -30.60 32.82
C TRP A 669 20.22 -31.50 32.20
N SER A 670 20.84 -32.39 32.98
CA SER A 670 21.83 -33.37 32.50
C SER A 670 21.22 -34.43 31.55
N PHE A 671 19.89 -34.54 31.52
CA PHE A 671 19.18 -35.45 30.61
C PHE A 671 18.88 -34.84 29.23
N TRP A 672 19.34 -33.61 28.96
CA TRP A 672 19.07 -32.91 27.70
C TRP A 672 20.28 -32.99 26.75
N PRO A 673 20.31 -33.95 25.80
CA PRO A 673 21.49 -34.23 24.98
C PRO A 673 21.86 -33.10 24.01
N ARG A 674 20.90 -32.22 23.69
CA ARG A 674 21.07 -31.09 22.78
C ARG A 674 21.39 -29.77 23.48
N LEU A 675 21.49 -29.77 24.82
CA LEU A 675 21.74 -28.57 25.59
C LEU A 675 23.09 -27.96 25.20
N ARG A 676 23.07 -26.71 24.74
CA ARG A 676 24.25 -25.93 24.33
C ARG A 676 24.54 -24.79 25.28
N ARG A 677 23.49 -24.16 25.82
CA ARG A 677 23.57 -22.96 26.65
C ARG A 677 22.81 -23.18 27.96
N LEU A 678 23.48 -23.01 29.08
CA LEU A 678 22.96 -23.27 30.41
C LEU A 678 23.21 -22.06 31.33
N ALA A 679 22.15 -21.49 31.90
CA ALA A 679 22.24 -20.40 32.87
C ALA A 679 21.54 -20.80 34.17
N LEU A 680 22.28 -20.74 35.29
CA LEU A 680 21.79 -21.15 36.60
C LEU A 680 22.04 -20.05 37.63
N TYR A 681 21.07 -19.85 38.52
CA TYR A 681 21.20 -18.98 39.67
C TYR A 681 21.59 -19.80 40.91
N ASN A 682 22.57 -19.34 41.66
CA ASN A 682 23.03 -19.92 42.93
C ASN A 682 23.41 -21.41 42.88
N ALA A 683 23.99 -21.86 41.76
CA ALA A 683 24.59 -23.19 41.68
C ALA A 683 25.94 -23.23 42.42
N ASP A 684 26.23 -24.33 43.10
CA ASP A 684 27.51 -24.56 43.74
C ASP A 684 28.51 -25.20 42.76
N VAL A 685 29.67 -24.56 42.56
CA VAL A 685 30.70 -25.09 41.64
C VAL A 685 31.41 -26.34 42.16
N THR A 686 31.29 -26.62 43.45
CA THR A 686 31.89 -27.78 44.13
C THR A 686 30.93 -28.98 44.18
N ASP A 687 29.64 -28.79 43.88
CA ASP A 687 28.63 -29.84 43.91
C ASP A 687 28.89 -30.89 42.80
N PRO A 688 29.02 -32.19 43.16
CA PRO A 688 29.11 -33.30 42.22
C PRO A 688 28.03 -33.30 41.13
N GLN A 689 26.81 -32.89 41.43
CA GLN A 689 25.73 -32.87 40.44
C GLN A 689 26.03 -31.92 39.28
N LEU A 690 26.69 -30.79 39.54
CA LEU A 690 27.01 -29.81 38.51
C LEU A 690 28.06 -30.35 37.56
N PHE A 691 29.24 -30.77 38.04
CA PHE A 691 30.31 -31.21 37.14
C PHE A 691 30.02 -32.57 36.49
N GLN A 692 29.35 -33.51 37.18
CA GLN A 692 28.88 -34.74 36.55
C GLN A 692 27.77 -34.47 35.52
N GLY A 693 26.90 -33.49 35.78
CA GLY A 693 25.87 -33.05 34.85
C GLY A 693 26.48 -32.47 33.58
N LEU A 694 27.51 -31.61 33.70
CA LEU A 694 28.25 -31.08 32.56
C LEU A 694 28.79 -32.22 31.69
N ARG A 695 29.43 -33.23 32.27
CA ARG A 695 29.95 -34.40 31.53
C ARG A 695 28.89 -35.15 30.72
N ARG A 696 27.63 -35.16 31.19
CA ARG A 696 26.51 -35.82 30.51
C ARG A 696 25.94 -35.01 29.34
N CYS A 697 26.30 -33.74 29.22
CA CYS A 697 25.85 -32.83 28.16
C CYS A 697 26.95 -32.60 27.11
N PRO A 698 27.13 -33.48 26.10
CA PRO A 698 28.25 -33.39 25.15
C PRO A 698 28.18 -32.16 24.23
N SER A 699 26.99 -31.54 24.10
CA SER A 699 26.77 -30.38 23.24
C SER A 699 26.98 -29.05 23.96
N ILE A 700 27.24 -29.06 25.27
CA ILE A 700 27.30 -27.84 26.09
C ILE A 700 28.50 -26.98 25.71
N ARG A 701 28.29 -25.67 25.60
CA ARG A 701 29.29 -24.71 25.13
C ARG A 701 29.37 -23.49 26.02
N ASP A 702 28.22 -22.97 26.43
CA ASP A 702 28.12 -21.72 27.17
C ASP A 702 27.47 -21.98 28.53
N LEU A 703 28.18 -21.64 29.61
CA LEU A 703 27.69 -21.73 30.98
C LEU A 703 27.64 -20.34 31.61
N VAL A 704 26.50 -19.94 32.16
CA VAL A 704 26.35 -18.71 32.94
C VAL A 704 25.98 -19.08 34.37
N LEU A 705 26.80 -18.66 35.32
CA LEU A 705 26.59 -18.85 36.74
C LEU A 705 26.36 -17.51 37.41
N VAL A 706 25.16 -17.30 37.95
CA VAL A 706 24.80 -16.07 38.66
C VAL A 706 24.82 -16.35 40.15
N ARG A 707 25.63 -15.59 40.90
CA ARG A 707 25.78 -15.73 42.35
C ARG A 707 26.10 -17.18 42.77
N ALA A 708 26.97 -17.85 42.03
CA ALA A 708 27.36 -19.23 42.35
C ALA A 708 28.13 -19.32 43.68
N ASP A 709 27.88 -20.39 44.41
CA ASP A 709 28.58 -20.75 45.64
C ASP A 709 29.89 -21.50 45.31
N GLY A 710 30.80 -21.62 46.27
CA GLY A 710 32.10 -22.31 46.09
C GLY A 710 33.15 -21.55 45.26
N LEU A 711 32.83 -20.38 44.68
CA LEU A 711 33.76 -19.63 43.80
C LEU A 711 35.05 -19.14 44.48
N ILE A 712 34.99 -18.90 45.79
CA ILE A 712 36.09 -18.35 46.62
C ILE A 712 36.88 -19.48 47.29
N GLU A 713 36.32 -20.69 47.34
CA GLU A 713 36.91 -21.82 48.05
C GLU A 713 38.15 -22.36 47.33
N THR A 714 39.07 -22.92 48.10
CA THR A 714 40.26 -23.60 47.58
C THR A 714 39.90 -25.02 47.22
N VAL A 715 39.94 -25.32 45.93
CA VAL A 715 39.46 -26.60 45.40
C VAL A 715 40.64 -27.51 45.06
N SER A 716 40.59 -28.76 45.50
CA SER A 716 41.54 -29.81 45.12
C SER A 716 41.01 -30.68 43.98
N ASP A 717 41.91 -31.22 43.14
CA ASP A 717 41.56 -32.11 42.02
C ASP A 717 40.89 -33.43 42.46
N GLU A 718 41.00 -33.79 43.74
CA GLU A 718 40.35 -34.99 44.30
C GLU A 718 38.87 -34.74 44.65
N GLU A 719 38.47 -33.48 44.84
CA GLU A 719 37.13 -33.08 45.26
C GLU A 719 36.25 -32.64 44.08
N VAL A 720 36.83 -32.01 43.05
CA VAL A 720 36.07 -31.46 41.91
C VAL A 720 36.71 -31.85 40.58
N ASP A 721 35.92 -32.43 39.67
CA ASP A 721 36.34 -32.73 38.29
C ASP A 721 36.40 -31.44 37.46
N LEU A 722 37.52 -30.70 37.55
CA LEU A 722 37.75 -29.48 36.78
C LEU A 722 37.74 -29.72 35.26
N ASP A 723 38.04 -30.94 34.81
CA ASP A 723 38.06 -31.29 33.38
C ASP A 723 36.64 -31.31 32.78
N ALA A 724 35.60 -31.46 33.61
CA ALA A 724 34.20 -31.32 33.19
C ALA A 724 33.87 -29.91 32.68
N TYR A 725 34.59 -28.89 33.15
CA TYR A 725 34.40 -27.49 32.74
C TYR A 725 35.20 -27.14 31.47
N LEU A 726 36.28 -27.88 31.18
CA LEU A 726 37.15 -27.60 30.03
C LEU A 726 36.52 -27.90 28.66
N GLN A 727 35.41 -28.67 28.63
CA GLN A 727 34.64 -28.86 27.39
C GLN A 727 33.85 -27.62 26.96
N LEU A 728 33.67 -26.65 27.85
CA LEU A 728 32.94 -25.41 27.58
C LEU A 728 33.79 -24.47 26.69
N LYS A 729 33.12 -23.70 25.83
CA LYS A 729 33.76 -22.62 25.07
C LYS A 729 33.80 -21.31 25.85
N ALA A 730 32.76 -21.05 26.64
CA ALA A 730 32.65 -19.84 27.44
C ALA A 730 31.97 -20.14 28.78
N MET A 731 32.51 -19.53 29.84
CA MET A 731 31.93 -19.53 31.17
C MET A 731 31.81 -18.08 31.65
N THR A 732 30.61 -17.67 32.04
CA THR A 732 30.34 -16.31 32.54
C THR A 732 29.91 -16.39 33.99
N ILE A 733 30.66 -15.72 34.86
CA ILE A 733 30.37 -15.61 36.28
C ILE A 733 29.80 -14.23 36.53
N VAL A 734 28.63 -14.17 37.15
CA VAL A 734 27.91 -12.94 37.41
C VAL A 734 27.73 -12.79 38.92
N ASN A 735 28.18 -11.67 39.47
CA ASN A 735 27.99 -11.39 40.89
C ASN A 735 27.95 -9.88 41.16
N THR A 736 27.65 -9.50 42.40
CA THR A 736 27.60 -8.10 42.82
C THR A 736 28.99 -7.49 42.93
N LYS A 737 29.06 -6.16 42.86
CA LYS A 737 30.31 -5.40 43.02
C LYS A 737 31.02 -5.68 44.34
N GLU A 738 30.28 -5.95 45.40
CA GLU A 738 30.81 -6.24 46.74
C GLU A 738 31.52 -7.60 46.77
N PHE A 739 30.96 -8.61 46.12
CA PHE A 739 31.61 -9.90 45.96
C PHE A 739 32.98 -9.78 45.27
N TYR A 740 33.06 -9.02 44.17
CA TYR A 740 34.34 -8.84 43.46
C TYR A 740 35.36 -8.02 44.27
N ARG A 741 34.92 -7.07 45.12
CA ARG A 741 35.81 -6.40 46.07
C ARG A 741 36.36 -7.35 47.12
N MET A 742 35.57 -8.32 47.58
CA MET A 742 36.05 -9.37 48.48
C MET A 742 37.07 -10.27 47.79
N MET A 743 36.83 -10.64 46.52
CA MET A 743 37.77 -11.43 45.71
C MET A 743 39.14 -10.76 45.47
N GLN A 744 39.23 -9.43 45.53
CA GLN A 744 40.47 -8.69 45.32
C GLN A 744 41.42 -8.68 46.54
N LYS A 745 41.02 -9.19 47.71
CA LYS A 745 41.93 -9.32 48.86
C LYS A 745 42.93 -10.46 48.64
N ASP A 746 44.19 -10.24 49.04
CA ASP A 746 45.42 -10.94 48.61
C ASP A 746 45.50 -12.48 48.85
N ASP A 747 44.55 -13.12 49.53
CA ASP A 747 44.63 -14.55 49.90
C ASP A 747 44.03 -15.55 48.88
N LEU A 748 43.47 -15.08 47.76
CA LEU A 748 42.73 -15.94 46.82
C LEU A 748 43.55 -16.42 45.63
N ARG A 749 44.79 -16.90 45.86
CA ARG A 749 45.63 -17.48 44.78
C ARG A 749 45.12 -18.85 44.29
N MET A 750 44.32 -19.55 45.10
CA MET A 750 43.81 -20.90 44.85
C MET A 750 42.28 -20.97 44.68
N SER A 751 41.62 -19.83 44.46
CA SER A 751 40.17 -19.79 44.20
C SER A 751 39.82 -20.60 42.95
N PHE A 752 38.69 -21.29 42.95
CA PHE A 752 38.17 -22.07 41.82
C PHE A 752 38.45 -21.46 40.44
N CYS A 753 38.11 -20.17 40.26
CA CYS A 753 38.27 -19.47 38.96
C CYS A 753 39.72 -19.43 38.47
N LYS A 754 40.67 -19.11 39.37
CA LYS A 754 42.10 -19.02 39.01
C LYS A 754 42.70 -20.40 38.77
N THR A 755 42.29 -21.40 39.53
CA THR A 755 42.72 -22.79 39.32
C THR A 755 42.24 -23.30 37.96
N LEU A 756 40.99 -22.99 37.60
CA LEU A 756 40.41 -23.35 36.30
C LEU A 756 41.07 -22.59 35.13
N GLU A 757 41.33 -21.28 35.28
CA GLU A 757 42.08 -20.48 34.30
C GLU A 757 43.48 -21.06 34.07
N SER A 758 44.23 -21.34 35.14
CA SER A 758 45.57 -21.92 35.04
C SER A 758 45.56 -23.31 34.39
N ARG A 759 44.54 -24.13 34.62
CA ARG A 759 44.39 -25.45 34.02
C ARG A 759 44.03 -25.35 32.54
N SER A 760 43.15 -24.43 32.16
CA SER A 760 42.80 -24.13 30.76
C SER A 760 44.03 -23.69 29.96
N GLU A 761 44.87 -22.81 30.51
CA GLU A 761 46.12 -22.36 29.88
C GLU A 761 47.12 -23.50 29.67
N ASN A 762 47.23 -24.42 30.64
CA ASN A 762 48.11 -25.58 30.54
C ASN A 762 47.59 -26.63 29.55
N HIS A 763 46.27 -26.87 29.51
CA HIS A 763 45.64 -27.78 28.57
C HIS A 763 45.83 -27.32 27.11
N GLY A 764 45.72 -26.01 26.84
CA GLY A 764 45.98 -25.43 25.52
C GLY A 764 47.43 -25.55 25.05
N ARG A 765 48.41 -25.63 25.97
CA ARG A 765 49.82 -25.85 25.65
C ARG A 765 50.14 -27.30 25.26
N VAL A 766 49.47 -28.27 25.87
CA VAL A 766 49.72 -29.71 25.62
C VAL A 766 49.20 -30.15 24.24
N GLU A 767 48.05 -29.65 23.79
CA GLU A 767 47.52 -29.95 22.44
C GLU A 767 48.33 -29.29 21.31
N SER A 768 49.10 -28.24 21.60
CA SER A 768 49.89 -27.52 20.58
C SER A 768 51.16 -28.24 20.10
N ALA A 769 51.54 -29.36 20.73
CA ALA A 769 52.73 -30.14 20.38
C ALA A 769 52.48 -31.15 19.24
N ASP A 770 51.24 -31.59 19.03
CA ASP A 770 50.87 -32.57 18.00
C ASP A 770 49.59 -32.13 17.29
N VAL A 771 49.70 -31.78 16.00
CA VAL A 771 48.61 -31.43 15.04
C VAL A 771 48.18 -29.95 15.00
N ALA A 772 48.17 -29.40 13.79
CA ALA A 772 47.80 -28.02 13.44
C ALA A 772 46.28 -27.74 13.53
N SER A 773 45.67 -27.95 14.69
CA SER A 773 44.34 -27.44 15.03
C SER A 773 44.33 -26.89 16.46
N VAL A 774 44.32 -25.57 16.59
CA VAL A 774 44.12 -24.88 17.88
C VAL A 774 42.72 -25.25 18.41
N GLY A 775 42.64 -26.12 19.42
CA GLY A 775 41.43 -26.32 20.21
C GLY A 775 41.09 -25.03 20.99
N PRO A 776 39.82 -24.70 21.23
CA PRO A 776 39.45 -23.47 21.93
C PRO A 776 39.80 -23.60 23.41
N SER A 777 40.64 -22.71 23.93
CA SER A 777 40.77 -22.48 25.36
C SER A 777 39.45 -21.98 25.95
N LEU A 778 39.07 -22.48 27.12
CA LEU A 778 37.90 -22.02 27.87
C LEU A 778 38.03 -20.52 28.15
N ARG A 779 37.04 -19.72 27.73
CA ARG A 779 36.99 -18.28 28.02
C ARG A 779 36.17 -18.01 29.26
N ILE A 780 36.81 -17.52 30.32
CA ILE A 780 36.14 -17.12 31.56
C ILE A 780 35.90 -15.61 31.54
N ARG A 781 34.66 -15.21 31.80
CA ARG A 781 34.22 -13.82 31.86
C ARG A 781 33.58 -13.53 33.21
N THR A 782 33.86 -12.36 33.77
CA THR A 782 33.18 -11.84 34.95
C THR A 782 32.25 -10.69 34.58
N VAL A 783 31.06 -10.65 35.17
CA VAL A 783 30.09 -9.57 35.01
C VAL A 783 29.69 -9.06 36.39
N CYS A 784 29.87 -7.76 36.59
CA CYS A 784 29.52 -7.08 37.82
C CYS A 784 28.12 -6.47 37.71
N VAL A 785 27.20 -6.86 38.59
CA VAL A 785 25.87 -6.26 38.69
C VAL A 785 25.94 -5.08 39.66
N ASP A 786 25.56 -3.89 39.18
CA ASP A 786 25.48 -2.68 39.99
C ASP A 786 24.17 -2.67 40.80
N LYS A 787 24.28 -2.38 42.10
CA LYS A 787 23.13 -2.23 42.99
C LYS A 787 22.64 -0.76 42.99
N PRO A 788 21.33 -0.51 42.86
CA PRO A 788 20.73 0.79 43.14
C PRO A 788 21.01 1.24 44.59
N GLU A 789 21.18 2.55 44.83
CA GLU A 789 21.52 3.07 46.18
C GLU A 789 20.46 2.78 47.25
N ASP A 790 19.21 2.56 46.83
CA ASP A 790 18.03 2.29 47.65
C ASP A 790 17.82 0.80 47.98
N ARG A 791 18.55 -0.13 47.37
CA ARG A 791 18.38 -1.60 47.50
C ARG A 791 19.67 -2.33 47.89
N LYS A 792 20.42 -1.79 48.85
CA LYS A 792 21.77 -2.29 49.20
C LYS A 792 21.81 -3.73 49.73
N ASP A 793 20.76 -4.16 50.43
CA ASP A 793 20.67 -5.48 51.06
C ASP A 793 19.97 -6.55 50.19
N GLU A 794 19.62 -6.22 48.93
CA GLU A 794 18.81 -7.07 48.06
C GLU A 794 19.62 -7.80 46.96
N ASP A 795 20.76 -8.39 47.32
CA ASP A 795 21.66 -9.10 46.39
C ASP A 795 20.95 -10.17 45.57
N ILE A 796 20.05 -10.91 46.22
CA ILE A 796 19.27 -11.99 45.60
C ILE A 796 18.36 -11.40 44.52
N ALA A 797 17.50 -10.46 44.90
CA ALA A 797 16.52 -9.88 43.97
C ALA A 797 17.21 -9.15 42.80
N VAL A 798 18.28 -8.40 43.06
CA VAL A 798 19.03 -7.68 42.02
C VAL A 798 19.67 -8.64 41.01
N CYS A 799 20.29 -9.72 41.46
CA CYS A 799 20.90 -10.71 40.57
C CYS A 799 19.85 -11.52 39.79
N GLN A 800 18.74 -11.90 40.42
CA GLN A 800 17.63 -12.60 39.76
C GLN A 800 16.95 -11.70 38.72
N GLU A 801 16.70 -10.42 39.04
CA GLU A 801 16.17 -9.42 38.10
C GLU A 801 17.10 -9.21 36.91
N TRP A 802 18.42 -9.12 37.16
CA TRP A 802 19.41 -9.01 36.10
C TRP A 802 19.37 -10.23 35.17
N LEU A 803 19.39 -11.44 35.74
CA LEU A 803 19.38 -12.68 34.95
C LEU A 803 18.09 -12.79 34.11
N LEU A 804 16.94 -12.47 34.72
CA LEU A 804 15.66 -12.45 34.03
C LEU A 804 15.66 -11.44 32.86
N GLN A 805 16.14 -10.22 33.09
CA GLN A 805 16.20 -9.19 32.04
C GLN A 805 17.08 -9.63 30.87
N GLN A 806 18.26 -10.18 31.15
CA GLN A 806 19.21 -10.64 30.12
C GLN A 806 18.71 -11.87 29.34
N ALA A 807 18.05 -12.81 30.03
CA ALA A 807 17.43 -13.97 29.40
C ALA A 807 16.28 -13.54 28.46
N MET A 808 15.48 -12.55 28.87
CA MET A 808 14.34 -12.06 28.11
C MET A 808 14.72 -11.10 26.97
N SER A 809 15.82 -10.37 27.08
CA SER A 809 16.35 -9.55 25.97
C SER A 809 17.03 -10.39 24.90
N GLY A 810 17.46 -11.62 25.24
CA GLY A 810 18.29 -12.47 24.40
C GLY A 810 19.78 -12.11 24.43
N GLU A 811 20.17 -11.09 25.22
CA GLU A 811 21.55 -10.61 25.31
C GLU A 811 22.44 -11.50 26.19
N LEU A 812 21.84 -12.39 27.00
CA LEU A 812 22.55 -13.32 27.90
C LEU A 812 23.70 -14.08 27.20
N TRP A 813 23.57 -14.34 25.90
CA TRP A 813 24.52 -15.12 25.11
C TRP A 813 25.29 -14.31 24.04
N HIS A 814 24.86 -13.09 23.70
CA HIS A 814 25.22 -12.41 22.44
C HIS A 814 26.67 -11.93 22.36
N GLU A 815 27.31 -11.58 23.47
CA GLU A 815 28.71 -11.10 23.43
C GLU A 815 29.73 -12.22 23.13
N HIS A 816 29.30 -13.49 23.12
CA HIS A 816 30.17 -14.63 22.76
C HIS A 816 30.25 -14.89 21.25
N GLU A 817 29.33 -14.31 20.45
CA GLU A 817 29.22 -14.54 18.99
C GLU A 817 30.08 -13.58 18.13
N ALA A 818 30.51 -12.44 18.67
CA ALA A 818 31.22 -11.39 17.90
C ALA A 818 32.66 -11.76 17.46
N TYR A 819 33.17 -12.94 17.81
CA TYR A 819 34.57 -13.34 17.55
C TYR A 819 34.74 -14.62 16.72
N VAL A 820 33.68 -15.14 16.10
CA VAL A 820 33.78 -16.32 15.20
C VAL A 820 33.96 -15.90 13.72
N SER A 821 34.01 -14.60 13.43
CA SER A 821 34.32 -14.07 12.10
C SER A 821 35.44 -13.01 12.17
N SER A 822 36.66 -13.46 12.39
CA SER A 822 37.89 -12.70 12.09
C SER A 822 38.95 -13.66 11.59
#